data_AF-A0A8J2IST3-F1
#
_entry.id   AF-A0A8J2IST3-F1
#
_cell.length_a   1.000
_cell.length_b   1.000
_cell.length_c   1.000
_cell.angle_alpha   90.00
_cell.angle_beta   90.00
_cell.angle_gamma   90.00
#
_symmetry.space_group_name_H-M   'P 1'
#
loop_
_entity.id
_entity.type
_entity.pdbx_description
1 polymer ?
#
loop_
_entity_poly.entity_id
_entity_poly.type
_entity_poly.pdbx_seq_one_letter_code
_entity_poly.pdbx_strand_id
1 'polypeptide(L)'
;MAKKKKGPVFRVTGLRAEQPDENLDTALRTAITENLSDNEQHFQFTTALVPSCNDNLRKVALVEFHDGIPNFLLDLVKDPLDDFQIVMGKDGITFDRHFFGFTQLYTPKPDTDITADIIAITGLDGHAYGSWRSKKNLGRMWLRDFLSKDLPCCRTMIYGYNSKLSSHAISKITDYGRELMEELKKIRCSEQCLIKATQTNEGDHPTIAALHKATYGMLLFGIPHKGLVVADIQKILAHQGNNHRRALLQQIRKKSDLLESQLVDFKNLIRDRKIVSFYETRTTRQLQFNSDTECWERTGATFVAVDTDSALLQLPDSLEEKIPVDADHSMIVKFDSETSKTYISARDKLRRFEKEAPSVIAARFLLTRDGPKPTIMIPFQQDSDFVGREAVIANIFELHQTNKHVRVALTGLGGVGKSQIAIEYAYRFRESVPQAWVFWVHAANASRFEEAYRAIADKVEMAGRDNPKADILKTVHNWLSDETNGQWLLIIDNADDDGPFFDPDRPLEGFLPQTPNGKLLFTSRKRSAATNLVGSQGHTLEVKPMGEDDALTLLSTRGLLNKSNQDDSKALVQALEYIPLAITHAAACIKASALMTMADYIRRFEESEAYLVKVLGKEEYKDIRRDNSIRHAVIATWQISFAQIQGTEPFAADLLALMSMFDRQGIPLCLLRKACIDLDDLLIVLVDFSLVRIDIGQESAEMHRVVQLSMKAWLKNRQTTPQTGQSRRVSNTMVPRHDYATCAREALFLVADVYPHSNLTNRGLCSKYLPHAYAVLKNGVSRSTEELKAQGYLLCNIGTYLLHECRWKEAEQHASESLTLHKATFGSESHYTIGSLRLVGSTYAGQCRWKDAERVLVESMQMAKMYFGELHDTTIDTIIHLSHLYYGQGRYEKAEDFAVQAVETSRKVFGDDYHSTLGASKHLGLVYQARGRLNEAEEVILRCLEECKKAYGYEHHQTQDVMRKLGSIYLDQGRWKQAEELLIQATSCLTDALGEDHPRSLAAMQQITWTFIGQQRWAEAEEIGTRILTACKTRMGERDPETLKAMSCLSYIYQSQGDRERSKEILTKVLQISREVFGKEHPNVLATMNNLARLSFKQDIEETEKVYVYVEEVARRVLGVDHLDTLRYMFNLAMVWATRGKMGEAVALVKEVSERQQGVFGQDHPDTQKSIAWLAKWE
;
A
#
# COMPACT_ATOMS: atom_id res chain seq x y z
N MET A 1 68.18 -15.56 -10.57
CA MET A 1 67.29 -14.95 -11.58
C MET A 1 66.77 -13.62 -11.03
N ALA A 2 67.22 -12.49 -11.59
CA ALA A 2 66.68 -11.18 -11.24
C ALA A 2 65.19 -11.16 -11.61
N LYS A 3 64.32 -11.02 -10.60
CA LYS A 3 62.86 -10.99 -10.79
C LYS A 3 62.52 -9.68 -11.51
N LYS A 4 62.20 -9.76 -12.81
CA LYS A 4 61.75 -8.61 -13.64
C LYS A 4 60.59 -7.91 -12.94
N LYS A 5 60.66 -6.57 -12.88
CA LYS A 5 59.61 -5.72 -12.32
C LYS A 5 58.40 -5.82 -13.24
N LYS A 6 57.31 -6.41 -12.75
CA LYS A 6 56.05 -6.58 -13.49
C LYS A 6 55.50 -5.21 -13.96
N GLY A 7 55.19 -5.05 -15.25
CA GLY A 7 54.67 -3.81 -15.82
C GLY A 7 53.18 -3.56 -15.55
N PRO A 8 52.55 -2.55 -16.17
CA PRO A 8 51.11 -2.32 -16.08
C PRO A 8 50.31 -3.42 -16.80
N VAL A 9 49.10 -3.68 -16.30
CA VAL A 9 48.16 -4.64 -16.88
C VAL A 9 47.04 -3.86 -17.55
N PHE A 10 46.76 -4.19 -18.80
CA PHE A 10 45.66 -3.66 -19.60
C PHE A 10 44.57 -4.72 -19.74
N ARG A 11 43.31 -4.28 -19.75
CA ARG A 11 42.17 -5.11 -20.09
C ARG A 11 41.89 -4.94 -21.58
N VAL A 12 41.71 -6.05 -22.28
CA VAL A 12 41.33 -6.06 -23.70
C VAL A 12 39.94 -6.67 -23.81
N THR A 13 39.01 -5.92 -24.39
CA THR A 13 37.62 -6.33 -24.63
C THR A 13 37.31 -6.38 -26.12
N GLY A 14 36.20 -7.03 -26.50
CA GLY A 14 35.79 -7.20 -27.90
C GLY A 14 36.28 -8.50 -28.57
N LEU A 15 36.91 -9.41 -27.82
CA LEU A 15 37.39 -10.70 -28.34
C LEU A 15 36.22 -11.69 -28.48
N ARG A 16 36.05 -12.30 -29.67
CA ARG A 16 35.00 -13.32 -29.91
C ARG A 16 35.44 -14.70 -29.39
N ALA A 17 34.51 -15.43 -28.77
CA ALA A 17 34.76 -16.77 -28.21
C ALA A 17 34.59 -17.92 -29.23
N GLU A 18 34.44 -17.63 -30.53
CA GLU A 18 34.16 -18.61 -31.60
C GLU A 18 35.35 -19.54 -31.92
N GLN A 19 36.57 -19.18 -31.49
CA GLN A 19 37.80 -19.92 -31.76
C GLN A 19 38.43 -20.46 -30.46
N PRO A 20 39.19 -21.58 -30.51
CA PRO A 20 39.94 -22.08 -29.37
C PRO A 20 40.87 -21.02 -28.78
N ASP A 21 41.07 -21.06 -27.45
CA ASP A 21 41.85 -20.06 -26.71
C ASP A 21 43.27 -19.89 -27.25
N GLU A 22 43.91 -20.97 -27.71
CA GLU A 22 45.25 -20.90 -28.31
C GLU A 22 45.27 -20.07 -29.61
N ASN A 23 44.24 -20.20 -30.44
CA ASN A 23 44.12 -19.45 -31.69
C ASN A 23 43.79 -17.99 -31.42
N LEU A 24 42.88 -17.73 -30.48
CA LEU A 24 42.52 -16.37 -30.07
C LEU A 24 43.70 -15.64 -29.41
N ASP A 25 44.48 -16.32 -28.58
CA ASP A 25 45.70 -15.78 -27.97
C ASP A 25 46.75 -15.45 -29.03
N THR A 26 46.93 -16.35 -30.01
CA THR A 26 47.85 -16.14 -31.14
C THR A 26 47.42 -14.93 -31.96
N ALA A 27 46.13 -14.80 -32.29
CA ALA A 27 45.60 -13.66 -33.05
C ALA A 27 45.77 -12.33 -32.30
N LEU A 28 45.49 -12.32 -30.99
CA LEU A 28 45.70 -11.14 -30.15
C LEU A 28 47.19 -10.75 -30.09
N ARG A 29 48.09 -11.72 -29.92
CA ARG A 29 49.54 -11.49 -29.91
C ARG A 29 50.03 -10.90 -31.24
N THR A 30 49.52 -11.42 -32.36
CA THR A 30 49.83 -10.90 -33.69
C THR A 30 49.33 -9.45 -33.83
N ALA A 31 48.07 -9.17 -33.49
CA ALA A 31 47.51 -7.82 -33.58
C ALA A 31 48.28 -6.81 -32.72
N ILE A 32 48.70 -7.19 -31.51
CA ILE A 32 49.55 -6.34 -30.67
C ILE A 32 50.90 -6.07 -31.36
N THR A 33 51.54 -7.12 -31.89
CA THR A 33 52.88 -7.03 -32.51
C THR A 33 52.87 -6.21 -33.80
N GLU A 34 51.80 -6.28 -34.60
CA GLU A 34 51.60 -5.47 -35.80
C GLU A 34 51.43 -3.97 -35.51
N ASN A 35 51.01 -3.62 -34.29
CA ASN A 35 50.88 -2.23 -33.83
C ASN A 35 52.15 -1.69 -33.14
N LEU A 36 53.20 -2.50 -33.00
CA LEU A 36 54.50 -2.06 -32.48
C LEU A 36 55.36 -1.46 -33.59
N SER A 37 56.02 -0.33 -33.33
CA SER A 37 57.04 0.19 -34.26
C SER A 37 58.29 -0.71 -34.28
N ASP A 38 59.13 -0.58 -35.31
CA ASP A 38 60.35 -1.39 -35.47
C ASP A 38 61.29 -1.36 -34.24
N ASN A 39 61.32 -0.22 -33.53
CA ASN A 39 62.12 -0.04 -32.32
C ASN A 39 61.50 -0.68 -31.06
N GLU A 40 60.22 -1.09 -31.12
CA GLU A 40 59.44 -1.63 -29.99
C GLU A 40 59.23 -3.15 -30.08
N GLN A 41 59.67 -3.80 -31.17
CA GLN A 41 59.59 -5.25 -31.39
C GLN A 41 60.30 -6.09 -30.30
N HIS A 42 61.12 -5.47 -29.46
CA HIS A 42 61.80 -6.12 -28.33
C HIS A 42 60.92 -6.22 -27.06
N PHE A 43 59.77 -5.54 -26.99
CA PHE A 43 58.89 -5.57 -25.83
C PHE A 43 58.26 -6.96 -25.66
N GLN A 44 58.42 -7.54 -24.46
CA GLN A 44 57.82 -8.82 -24.11
C GLN A 44 56.47 -8.59 -23.44
N PHE A 45 55.48 -9.44 -23.67
CA PHE A 45 54.21 -9.35 -22.96
C PHE A 45 53.58 -10.72 -22.71
N THR A 46 52.83 -10.80 -21.61
CA THR A 46 52.05 -11.98 -21.24
C THR A 46 50.57 -11.67 -21.36
N THR A 47 49.84 -12.62 -21.92
CA THR A 47 48.39 -12.57 -22.12
C THR A 47 47.73 -13.62 -21.24
N ALA A 48 46.57 -13.30 -20.67
CA ALA A 48 45.73 -14.25 -19.97
C ALA A 48 44.28 -14.06 -20.44
N LEU A 49 43.75 -15.05 -21.18
CA LEU A 49 42.35 -15.07 -21.60
C LEU A 49 41.46 -15.51 -20.44
N VAL A 50 40.39 -14.76 -20.22
CA VAL A 50 39.39 -15.01 -19.18
C VAL A 50 37.97 -14.87 -19.75
N PRO A 51 36.98 -15.55 -19.15
CA PRO A 51 35.59 -15.37 -19.54
C PRO A 51 35.13 -13.91 -19.40
N SER A 52 34.30 -13.45 -20.34
CA SER A 52 33.58 -12.18 -20.18
C SER A 52 32.48 -12.35 -19.14
N CYS A 53 32.31 -11.36 -18.26
CA CYS A 53 31.22 -11.37 -17.28
C CYS A 53 29.85 -11.09 -17.91
N ASN A 54 29.82 -10.35 -19.02
CA ASN A 54 28.59 -9.78 -19.59
C ASN A 54 28.05 -10.54 -20.80
N ASP A 55 28.90 -11.36 -21.46
CA ASP A 55 28.58 -11.96 -22.75
C ASP A 55 29.34 -13.27 -22.93
N ASN A 56 28.65 -14.41 -22.91
CA ASN A 56 29.24 -15.74 -23.07
C ASN A 56 29.85 -15.95 -24.47
N LEU A 57 29.49 -15.12 -25.46
CA LEU A 57 30.06 -15.16 -26.82
C LEU A 57 31.36 -14.34 -26.93
N ARG A 58 31.77 -13.66 -25.86
CA ARG A 58 32.99 -12.85 -25.81
C ARG A 58 33.96 -13.34 -24.74
N LYS A 59 35.23 -13.03 -24.95
CA LYS A 59 36.30 -13.16 -23.97
C LYS A 59 36.92 -11.81 -23.64
N VAL A 60 37.61 -11.77 -22.52
CA VAL A 60 38.45 -10.65 -22.10
C VAL A 60 39.88 -11.15 -22.00
N ALA A 61 40.86 -10.34 -22.38
CA ALA A 61 42.26 -10.64 -22.13
C ALA A 61 42.86 -9.65 -21.13
N LEU A 62 43.72 -10.16 -20.25
CA LEU A 62 44.58 -9.35 -19.40
C LEU A 62 45.98 -9.37 -20.00
N VAL A 63 46.46 -8.22 -20.48
CA VAL A 63 47.75 -8.08 -21.15
C VAL A 63 48.71 -7.32 -20.25
N GLU A 64 49.82 -7.97 -19.90
CA GLU A 64 50.87 -7.41 -19.03
C GLU A 64 52.17 -7.29 -19.84
N PHE A 65 52.60 -6.05 -20.07
CA PHE A 65 53.85 -5.76 -20.77
C PHE A 65 55.04 -5.81 -19.80
N HIS A 66 56.15 -6.37 -20.27
CA HIS A 66 57.43 -6.51 -19.60
C HIS A 66 58.46 -5.70 -20.40
N ASP A 67 59.33 -4.98 -19.69
CA ASP A 67 60.43 -4.20 -20.27
C ASP A 67 60.06 -2.95 -21.10
N GLY A 68 58.81 -2.47 -21.01
CA GLY A 68 58.38 -1.20 -21.62
C GLY A 68 56.87 -1.11 -21.78
N ILE A 69 56.38 0.01 -22.33
CA ILE A 69 54.98 0.20 -22.70
C ILE A 69 54.96 0.70 -24.15
N PRO A 70 54.20 0.06 -25.06
CA PRO A 70 54.09 0.51 -26.43
C PRO A 70 53.59 1.95 -26.56
N ASN A 71 54.09 2.69 -27.54
CA ASN A 71 53.73 4.08 -27.80
C ASN A 71 52.22 4.28 -27.92
N PHE A 72 51.52 3.37 -28.60
CA PHE A 72 50.06 3.44 -28.77
C PHE A 72 49.27 3.26 -27.47
N LEU A 73 49.90 2.77 -26.39
CA LEU A 73 49.30 2.63 -25.06
C LEU A 73 49.85 3.65 -24.04
N LEU A 74 50.84 4.48 -24.40
CA LEU A 74 51.45 5.44 -23.47
C LEU A 74 50.44 6.44 -22.93
N ASP A 75 49.48 6.86 -23.76
CA ASP A 75 48.47 7.83 -23.33
C ASP A 75 47.49 7.22 -22.32
N LEU A 76 47.18 5.92 -22.42
CA LEU A 76 46.42 5.19 -21.38
C LEU A 76 47.20 5.06 -20.05
N VAL A 77 48.52 5.27 -20.07
CA VAL A 77 49.33 5.30 -18.85
C VAL A 77 49.23 6.66 -18.18
N LYS A 78 49.21 7.73 -19.00
CA LYS A 78 49.08 9.13 -18.56
C LYS A 78 47.66 9.43 -18.09
N ASP A 79 46.65 9.10 -18.89
CA ASP A 79 45.25 9.12 -18.48
C ASP A 79 44.61 7.72 -18.50
N PRO A 80 44.59 7.02 -17.34
CA PRO A 80 43.99 5.69 -17.28
C PRO A 80 42.46 5.66 -17.42
N LEU A 81 41.78 6.79 -17.66
CA LEU A 81 40.33 6.83 -17.91
C LEU A 81 39.92 6.57 -19.35
N ASP A 82 40.82 6.75 -20.31
CA ASP A 82 40.54 6.56 -21.74
C ASP A 82 40.61 5.08 -22.14
N ASP A 83 40.15 4.81 -23.37
CA ASP A 83 40.30 3.54 -24.06
C ASP A 83 41.03 3.72 -25.40
N PHE A 84 41.66 2.65 -25.90
CA PHE A 84 42.37 2.66 -27.18
C PHE A 84 41.99 1.46 -28.03
N GLN A 85 41.56 1.69 -29.26
CA GLN A 85 41.05 0.64 -30.14
C GLN A 85 42.08 0.25 -31.22
N ILE A 86 42.25 -1.06 -31.44
CA ILE A 86 43.02 -1.60 -32.57
C ILE A 86 42.21 -2.66 -33.31
N VAL A 87 42.59 -2.97 -34.54
CA VAL A 87 41.92 -3.99 -35.36
C VAL A 87 42.61 -5.35 -35.19
N MET A 88 41.82 -6.39 -35.00
CA MET A 88 42.24 -7.79 -35.00
C MET A 88 41.45 -8.54 -36.07
N GLY A 89 42.05 -8.76 -37.25
CA GLY A 89 41.37 -9.36 -38.39
C GLY A 89 40.24 -8.47 -38.93
N LYS A 90 38.98 -8.86 -38.72
CA LYS A 90 37.77 -8.08 -39.08
C LYS A 90 37.10 -7.39 -37.89
N ASP A 91 37.59 -7.63 -36.68
CA ASP A 91 36.99 -7.15 -35.44
C ASP A 91 37.80 -6.00 -34.83
N GLY A 92 37.12 -5.05 -34.19
CA GLY A 92 37.76 -4.04 -33.35
C GLY A 92 37.88 -4.54 -31.90
N ILE A 93 39.08 -4.43 -31.33
CA ILE A 93 39.35 -4.74 -29.92
C ILE A 93 39.78 -3.49 -29.16
N THR A 94 39.39 -3.39 -27.90
CA THR A 94 39.57 -2.18 -27.09
C THR A 94 40.47 -2.47 -25.90
N PHE A 95 41.54 -1.69 -25.75
CA PHE A 95 42.43 -1.65 -24.60
C PHE A 95 41.95 -0.60 -23.61
N ASP A 96 41.85 -0.97 -22.33
CA ASP A 96 41.61 -0.03 -21.26
C ASP A 96 42.47 -0.33 -20.02
N ARG A 97 42.66 0.70 -19.20
CA ARG A 97 43.38 0.61 -17.91
C ARG A 97 42.48 0.95 -16.72
N HIS A 98 41.29 1.47 -16.94
CA HIS A 98 40.35 1.81 -15.86
C HIS A 98 39.62 0.57 -15.28
N PHE A 99 39.44 -0.49 -16.07
CA PHE A 99 38.68 -1.70 -15.69
C PHE A 99 37.24 -1.38 -15.23
N PHE A 100 36.55 -0.45 -15.90
CA PHE A 100 35.17 -0.10 -15.53
C PHE A 100 34.20 -1.25 -15.82
N GLY A 101 33.22 -1.40 -14.95
CA GLY A 101 32.35 -2.58 -14.90
C GLY A 101 33.07 -3.77 -14.29
N PHE A 102 32.54 -4.97 -14.52
CA PHE A 102 33.11 -6.18 -13.97
C PHE A 102 34.20 -6.78 -14.85
N THR A 103 35.24 -7.28 -14.20
CA THR A 103 36.29 -8.05 -14.87
C THR A 103 36.59 -9.30 -14.04
N GLN A 104 36.40 -10.47 -14.65
CA GLN A 104 36.85 -11.74 -14.07
C GLN A 104 38.38 -11.84 -14.16
N LEU A 105 39.01 -12.39 -13.12
CA LEU A 105 40.48 -12.35 -13.01
C LEU A 105 41.19 -13.61 -13.52
N TYR A 106 40.49 -14.74 -13.53
CA TYR A 106 41.00 -16.05 -13.96
C TYR A 106 39.83 -16.97 -14.31
N THR A 107 40.09 -18.01 -15.09
CA THR A 107 39.13 -19.10 -15.36
C THR A 107 39.13 -20.06 -14.17
N PRO A 108 37.98 -20.34 -13.53
CA PRO A 108 37.87 -21.38 -12.51
C PRO A 108 38.32 -22.74 -13.04
N LYS A 109 38.59 -23.67 -12.12
CA LYS A 109 39.04 -25.02 -12.50
C LYS A 109 38.02 -25.66 -13.49
N PRO A 110 38.49 -26.12 -14.67
CA PRO A 110 37.62 -26.77 -15.64
C PRO A 110 37.03 -28.05 -15.05
N ASP A 111 35.82 -28.42 -15.51
CA ASP A 111 35.07 -29.61 -15.12
C ASP A 111 34.62 -29.67 -13.64
N THR A 112 34.60 -28.52 -12.95
CA THR A 112 34.03 -28.39 -11.60
C THR A 112 33.01 -27.26 -11.54
N ASP A 113 31.88 -27.50 -10.87
CA ASP A 113 30.84 -26.48 -10.68
C ASP A 113 31.36 -25.28 -9.87
N ILE A 114 30.96 -24.08 -10.29
CA ILE A 114 31.29 -22.86 -9.56
C ILE A 114 30.53 -22.86 -8.22
N THR A 115 31.28 -22.80 -7.12
CA THR A 115 30.75 -22.92 -5.75
C THR A 115 30.29 -21.58 -5.18
N ALA A 116 30.97 -20.50 -5.56
CA ALA A 116 30.67 -19.14 -5.10
C ALA A 116 31.26 -18.09 -6.04
N ASP A 117 30.71 -16.88 -5.96
CA ASP A 117 31.25 -15.69 -6.59
C ASP A 117 31.87 -14.76 -5.55
N ILE A 118 33.10 -14.30 -5.83
CA ILE A 118 33.82 -13.32 -5.00
C ILE A 118 33.95 -12.03 -5.79
N ILE A 119 33.38 -10.95 -5.26
CA ILE A 119 33.38 -9.63 -5.91
C ILE A 119 34.20 -8.67 -5.07
N ALA A 120 35.28 -8.14 -5.66
CA ALA A 120 36.18 -7.20 -5.03
C ALA A 120 35.92 -5.78 -5.55
N ILE A 121 35.54 -4.88 -4.65
CA ILE A 121 35.16 -3.49 -4.97
C ILE A 121 36.22 -2.54 -4.42
N THR A 122 36.73 -1.64 -5.26
CA THR A 122 37.78 -0.68 -4.82
C THR A 122 37.20 0.57 -4.16
N GLY A 123 38.00 1.19 -3.28
CA GLY A 123 37.66 2.47 -2.66
C GLY A 123 37.81 3.68 -3.59
N LEU A 124 37.39 4.85 -3.12
CA LEU A 124 37.52 6.12 -3.82
C LEU A 124 39.01 6.44 -4.10
N ASP A 125 39.25 7.06 -5.26
CA ASP A 125 40.57 7.37 -5.79
C ASP A 125 41.48 6.14 -5.98
N GLY A 126 40.91 4.93 -5.93
CA GLY A 126 41.60 3.66 -6.11
C GLY A 126 41.48 3.14 -7.55
N HIS A 127 42.57 2.58 -8.08
CA HIS A 127 42.55 1.88 -9.37
C HIS A 127 41.96 0.48 -9.19
N ALA A 128 40.95 0.09 -9.97
CA ALA A 128 40.22 -1.17 -9.82
C ALA A 128 41.14 -2.42 -9.75
N TYR A 129 42.04 -2.58 -10.73
CA TYR A 129 43.05 -3.64 -10.69
C TYR A 129 44.20 -3.37 -9.69
N GLY A 130 44.76 -2.16 -9.69
CA GLY A 130 45.95 -1.80 -8.91
C GLY A 130 45.76 -1.74 -7.40
N SER A 131 44.53 -1.55 -6.90
CA SER A 131 44.25 -1.49 -5.45
C SER A 131 44.59 -2.80 -4.75
N TRP A 132 44.43 -3.93 -5.45
CA TRP A 132 44.70 -5.29 -4.96
C TRP A 132 46.13 -5.76 -5.25
N ARG A 133 46.96 -4.89 -5.83
CA ARG A 133 48.34 -5.20 -6.23
C ARG A 133 49.34 -4.71 -5.19
N SER A 134 50.30 -5.57 -4.84
CA SER A 134 51.38 -5.20 -3.92
C SER A 134 52.28 -4.12 -4.51
N LYS A 135 52.68 -3.15 -3.66
CA LYS A 135 53.67 -2.10 -4.02
C LYS A 135 55.14 -2.56 -3.90
N LYS A 136 55.41 -3.76 -3.38
CA LYS A 136 56.78 -4.29 -3.23
C LYS A 136 57.29 -4.95 -4.52
N ASN A 137 58.59 -5.25 -4.58
CA ASN A 137 59.38 -5.67 -5.76
C ASN A 137 58.77 -6.71 -6.72
N LEU A 138 57.76 -7.49 -6.31
CA LEU A 138 57.13 -8.52 -7.13
C LEU A 138 55.81 -8.10 -7.80
N GLY A 139 55.19 -6.99 -7.37
CA GLY A 139 53.99 -6.44 -8.01
C GLY A 139 52.86 -7.44 -8.23
N ARG A 140 52.63 -8.39 -7.30
CA ARG A 140 51.61 -9.44 -7.45
C ARG A 140 50.22 -8.94 -7.07
N MET A 141 49.20 -9.46 -7.76
CA MET A 141 47.79 -9.15 -7.52
C MET A 141 47.14 -10.38 -6.88
N TRP A 142 46.93 -10.35 -5.56
CA TRP A 142 46.70 -11.56 -4.77
C TRP A 142 45.37 -12.27 -5.10
N LEU A 143 44.33 -11.54 -5.52
CA LEU A 143 43.06 -12.14 -5.95
C LEU A 143 43.25 -13.03 -7.19
N ARG A 144 44.19 -12.68 -8.07
CA ARG A 144 44.53 -13.47 -9.26
C ARG A 144 45.65 -14.46 -9.03
N ASP A 145 46.74 -14.02 -8.40
CA ASP A 145 47.99 -14.78 -8.36
C ASP A 145 48.02 -15.82 -7.21
N PHE A 146 47.23 -15.62 -6.14
CA PHE A 146 47.19 -16.47 -4.94
C PHE A 146 45.80 -17.10 -4.74
N LEU A 147 44.75 -16.27 -4.67
CA LEU A 147 43.39 -16.73 -4.32
C LEU A 147 42.83 -17.72 -5.35
N SER A 148 43.18 -17.57 -6.62
CA SER A 148 42.82 -18.51 -7.68
C SER A 148 43.27 -19.96 -7.43
N LYS A 149 44.41 -20.13 -6.73
CA LYS A 149 44.91 -21.46 -6.33
C LYS A 149 44.26 -21.93 -5.04
N ASP A 150 43.98 -21.00 -4.14
CA ASP A 150 43.44 -21.30 -2.81
C ASP A 150 41.92 -21.56 -2.82
N LEU A 151 41.18 -21.01 -3.79
CA LEU A 151 39.75 -21.13 -4.03
C LEU A 151 39.47 -21.37 -5.54
N PRO A 152 39.90 -22.52 -6.09
CA PRO A 152 39.87 -22.75 -7.54
C PRO A 152 38.46 -22.94 -8.12
N CYS A 153 37.47 -23.22 -7.28
CA CYS A 153 36.06 -23.37 -7.67
C CYS A 153 35.25 -22.07 -7.54
N CYS A 154 35.84 -21.01 -6.99
CA CYS A 154 35.18 -19.70 -6.93
C CYS A 154 35.50 -18.88 -8.18
N ARG A 155 34.49 -18.20 -8.72
CA ARG A 155 34.71 -17.16 -9.73
C ARG A 155 34.99 -15.83 -9.03
N THR A 156 36.18 -15.30 -9.24
CA THR A 156 36.60 -14.02 -8.63
C THR A 156 36.62 -12.89 -9.65
N MET A 157 35.97 -11.79 -9.30
CA MET A 157 35.78 -10.62 -10.15
C MET A 157 36.18 -9.34 -9.39
N ILE A 158 36.67 -8.35 -10.13
CA ILE A 158 36.76 -6.96 -9.65
C ILE A 158 35.64 -6.13 -10.29
N TYR A 159 35.12 -5.18 -9.53
CA TYR A 159 34.25 -4.12 -10.05
C TYR A 159 35.01 -2.79 -10.05
N GLY A 160 35.21 -2.22 -11.23
CA GLY A 160 35.75 -0.88 -11.39
C GLY A 160 34.68 0.13 -11.72
N TYR A 161 34.81 1.32 -11.16
CA TYR A 161 33.98 2.49 -11.43
C TYR A 161 34.87 3.73 -11.44
N ASN A 162 34.35 4.87 -11.88
CA ASN A 162 35.12 6.12 -11.94
C ASN A 162 35.37 6.69 -10.53
N SER A 163 36.35 6.11 -9.85
CA SER A 163 36.74 6.45 -8.48
C SER A 163 37.62 7.71 -8.38
N LYS A 164 38.23 8.16 -9.49
CA LYS A 164 39.14 9.32 -9.53
C LYS A 164 38.42 10.56 -9.05
N LEU A 165 38.92 11.18 -7.97
CA LEU A 165 38.27 12.37 -7.38
C LEU A 165 38.34 13.61 -8.27
N SER A 166 39.21 13.61 -9.27
CA SER A 166 39.41 14.71 -10.22
C SER A 166 38.40 14.77 -11.38
N SER A 167 37.61 13.71 -11.62
CA SER A 167 36.75 13.59 -12.82
C SER A 167 35.30 14.07 -12.59
N HIS A 168 34.59 14.44 -13.66
CA HIS A 168 33.28 15.11 -13.62
C HIS A 168 32.04 14.18 -13.53
N ALA A 169 32.20 12.86 -13.41
CA ALA A 169 31.09 11.93 -13.69
C ALA A 169 30.05 11.77 -12.56
N ILE A 170 30.46 11.61 -11.29
CA ILE A 170 29.56 11.19 -10.20
C ILE A 170 29.72 12.08 -8.96
N SER A 171 28.59 12.58 -8.44
CA SER A 171 28.57 13.64 -7.41
C SER A 171 28.15 13.19 -6.00
N LYS A 172 27.52 12.02 -5.85
CA LYS A 172 27.05 11.46 -4.56
C LYS A 172 27.46 9.99 -4.37
N ILE A 173 27.52 9.53 -3.12
CA ILE A 173 27.88 8.13 -2.79
C ILE A 173 26.81 7.12 -3.25
N THR A 174 25.54 7.53 -3.24
CA THR A 174 24.39 6.71 -3.66
C THR A 174 24.42 6.35 -5.14
N ASP A 175 24.99 7.22 -5.97
CA ASP A 175 25.09 7.02 -7.42
C ASP A 175 26.04 5.86 -7.76
N TYR A 176 27.17 5.77 -7.05
CA TYR A 176 28.08 4.61 -7.16
C TYR A 176 27.39 3.30 -6.77
N GLY A 177 26.54 3.32 -5.74
CA GLY A 177 25.73 2.18 -5.35
C GLY A 177 24.75 1.76 -6.45
N ARG A 178 24.08 2.73 -7.08
CA ARG A 178 23.15 2.49 -8.19
C ARG A 178 23.85 1.89 -9.42
N GLU A 179 24.98 2.45 -9.84
CA GLU A 179 25.75 1.92 -10.98
C GLU A 179 26.21 0.48 -10.74
N LEU A 180 26.71 0.18 -9.54
CA LEU A 180 27.08 -1.20 -9.17
C LEU A 180 25.88 -2.15 -9.31
N MET A 181 24.70 -1.72 -8.88
CA MET A 181 23.49 -2.54 -8.99
C MET A 181 23.06 -2.77 -10.44
N GLU A 182 23.17 -1.77 -11.32
CA GLU A 182 22.87 -1.94 -12.75
C GLU A 182 23.88 -2.86 -13.44
N GLU A 183 25.16 -2.77 -13.11
CA GLU A 183 26.19 -3.67 -13.66
C GLU A 183 26.04 -5.11 -13.13
N LEU A 184 25.66 -5.28 -11.85
CA LEU A 184 25.34 -6.59 -11.29
C LEU A 184 24.17 -7.27 -12.01
N LYS A 185 23.15 -6.51 -12.41
CA LYS A 185 22.01 -7.04 -13.17
C LYS A 185 22.45 -7.64 -14.51
N LYS A 186 23.41 -7.00 -15.20
CA LYS A 186 23.91 -7.46 -16.52
C LYS A 186 24.58 -8.83 -16.46
N ILE A 187 25.32 -9.11 -15.39
CA ILE A 187 26.17 -10.31 -15.28
C ILE A 187 25.39 -11.52 -14.78
N ARG A 188 24.38 -11.26 -13.95
CA ARG A 188 23.59 -12.29 -13.27
C ARG A 188 22.45 -12.85 -14.12
N CYS A 189 22.27 -12.33 -15.35
CA CYS A 189 21.35 -12.84 -16.36
C CYS A 189 21.95 -13.91 -17.30
N SER A 190 23.19 -14.37 -17.06
CA SER A 190 23.86 -15.38 -17.90
C SER A 190 23.59 -16.82 -17.42
N GLU A 191 23.41 -17.75 -18.35
CA GLU A 191 23.02 -19.16 -18.11
C GLU A 191 23.94 -19.96 -17.15
N GLN A 192 25.16 -19.48 -16.90
CA GLN A 192 26.15 -20.12 -16.03
C GLN A 192 25.95 -19.84 -14.53
N CYS A 193 24.97 -19.02 -14.17
CA CYS A 193 24.41 -18.96 -12.82
C CYS A 193 22.93 -19.28 -12.89
N LEU A 194 22.59 -20.58 -12.84
CA LEU A 194 21.21 -21.06 -12.74
C LEU A 194 20.52 -20.46 -11.50
N ILE A 195 19.79 -19.36 -11.72
CA ILE A 195 18.69 -18.91 -10.88
C ILE A 195 17.48 -19.77 -11.25
N LYS A 196 16.92 -20.49 -10.28
CA LYS A 196 15.49 -20.84 -10.31
C LYS A 196 14.80 -20.14 -9.15
N ALA A 197 13.81 -19.35 -9.51
CA ALA A 197 13.15 -18.31 -8.73
C ALA A 197 12.17 -18.83 -7.66
N THR A 198 12.05 -18.10 -6.54
CA THR A 198 10.78 -17.52 -6.03
C THR A 198 11.00 -16.57 -4.81
N GLN A 199 10.32 -15.42 -4.92
CA GLN A 199 9.84 -14.43 -3.93
C GLN A 199 10.78 -13.73 -2.94
N THR A 200 11.08 -12.46 -3.21
CA THR A 200 11.11 -11.39 -2.18
C THR A 200 10.42 -10.19 -2.81
N ASN A 201 9.34 -9.73 -2.16
CA ASN A 201 8.34 -8.68 -2.50
C ASN A 201 8.13 -8.27 -3.97
N GLU A 202 6.88 -8.34 -4.42
CA GLU A 202 6.38 -7.96 -5.76
C GLU A 202 6.57 -6.48 -6.15
N GLY A 203 7.32 -5.69 -5.36
CA GLY A 203 7.63 -4.28 -5.63
C GLY A 203 9.07 -3.96 -6.04
N ASP A 204 10.02 -4.89 -5.88
CA ASP A 204 11.44 -4.68 -6.23
C ASP A 204 11.86 -5.44 -7.50
N HIS A 205 12.90 -4.96 -8.19
CA HIS A 205 13.47 -5.67 -9.34
C HIS A 205 13.97 -7.07 -8.90
N PRO A 206 13.47 -8.19 -9.49
CA PRO A 206 13.69 -9.55 -9.01
C PRO A 206 15.16 -9.93 -8.76
N THR A 207 16.06 -9.39 -9.58
CA THR A 207 17.52 -9.59 -9.47
C THR A 207 18.11 -9.02 -8.18
N ILE A 208 17.61 -7.90 -7.67
CA ILE A 208 18.13 -7.26 -6.44
C ILE A 208 17.77 -8.12 -5.23
N ALA A 209 16.53 -8.58 -5.18
CA ALA A 209 16.01 -9.43 -4.12
C ALA A 209 16.75 -10.79 -4.09
N ALA A 210 17.02 -11.38 -5.25
CA ALA A 210 17.83 -12.58 -5.38
C ALA A 210 19.29 -12.37 -4.94
N LEU A 211 19.91 -11.24 -5.32
CA LEU A 211 21.26 -10.88 -4.89
C LEU A 211 21.36 -10.73 -3.37
N HIS A 212 20.37 -10.09 -2.75
CA HIS A 212 20.31 -9.97 -1.30
C HIS A 212 20.27 -11.35 -0.62
N LYS A 213 19.38 -12.26 -1.06
CA LYS A 213 19.29 -13.64 -0.53
C LYS A 213 20.57 -14.46 -0.74
N ALA A 214 21.19 -14.31 -1.91
CA ALA A 214 22.40 -15.03 -2.31
C ALA A 214 23.68 -14.49 -1.65
N THR A 215 23.66 -13.30 -1.06
CA THR A 215 24.83 -12.75 -0.36
C THR A 215 25.00 -13.45 0.99
N TYR A 216 26.09 -14.21 1.16
CA TYR A 216 26.35 -14.92 2.41
C TYR A 216 27.09 -14.08 3.47
N GLY A 217 28.15 -13.39 3.07
CA GLY A 217 29.01 -12.64 3.98
C GLY A 217 29.89 -11.61 3.29
N MET A 218 30.52 -10.74 4.08
CA MET A 218 31.33 -9.62 3.63
C MET A 218 32.64 -9.52 4.41
N LEU A 219 33.74 -9.26 3.69
CA LEU A 219 35.03 -8.87 4.27
C LEU A 219 35.23 -7.37 4.02
N LEU A 220 35.27 -6.59 5.10
CA LEU A 220 35.34 -5.14 5.08
C LEU A 220 36.76 -4.72 5.46
N PHE A 221 37.49 -4.04 4.57
CA PHE A 221 38.87 -3.61 4.82
C PHE A 221 38.94 -2.09 5.04
N GLY A 222 38.98 -1.68 6.31
CA GLY A 222 39.14 -0.29 6.71
C GLY A 222 37.99 0.61 6.23
N ILE A 223 36.78 0.08 6.10
CA ILE A 223 35.64 0.82 5.53
C ILE A 223 35.23 1.96 6.49
N PRO A 224 35.17 3.23 6.04
CA PRO A 224 34.83 4.35 6.89
C PRO A 224 33.32 4.49 7.09
N HIS A 225 32.70 3.58 7.85
CA HIS A 225 31.25 3.55 8.06
C HIS A 225 30.69 4.82 8.70
N LYS A 226 31.50 5.56 9.47
CA LYS A 226 31.13 6.84 10.10
C LYS A 226 31.85 8.04 9.46
N GLY A 227 32.35 7.85 8.24
CA GLY A 227 33.09 8.83 7.47
C GLY A 227 34.59 8.82 7.72
N LEU A 228 35.34 9.54 6.87
CA LEU A 228 36.79 9.64 6.90
C LEU A 228 37.29 11.08 7.07
N VAL A 229 38.58 11.22 7.33
CA VAL A 229 39.27 12.53 7.35
C VAL A 229 39.51 13.00 5.91
N VAL A 230 38.77 14.02 5.47
CA VAL A 230 38.77 14.49 4.06
C VAL A 230 39.81 15.58 3.74
N ALA A 231 40.64 16.00 4.71
CA ALA A 231 41.58 17.12 4.53
C ALA A 231 42.59 16.90 3.39
N ASP A 232 43.12 15.67 3.26
CA ASP A 232 44.01 15.30 2.16
C ASP A 232 43.31 15.37 0.79
N ILE A 233 42.04 14.94 0.73
CA ILE A 233 41.26 14.97 -0.50
C ILE A 233 40.94 16.42 -0.90
N GLN A 234 40.61 17.28 0.07
CA GLN A 234 40.37 18.71 -0.19
C GLN A 234 41.61 19.41 -0.77
N LYS A 235 42.82 19.04 -0.34
CA LYS A 235 44.06 19.56 -0.92
C LYS A 235 44.24 19.15 -2.39
N ILE A 236 43.96 17.88 -2.73
CA ILE A 236 44.01 17.39 -4.12
C ILE A 236 43.06 18.21 -5.01
N LEU A 237 41.82 18.41 -4.57
CA LEU A 237 40.82 19.16 -5.34
C LEU A 237 41.13 20.66 -5.46
N ALA A 238 41.66 21.27 -4.40
CA ALA A 238 42.03 22.68 -4.40
C ALA A 238 43.16 22.99 -5.39
N HIS A 239 44.11 22.08 -5.58
CA HIS A 239 45.21 22.24 -6.53
C HIS A 239 44.77 22.07 -7.99
N GLN A 240 43.69 21.32 -8.24
CA GLN A 240 43.16 21.06 -9.58
C GLN A 240 42.10 22.09 -10.04
N GLY A 241 41.85 23.14 -9.26
CA GLY A 241 40.85 24.18 -9.58
C GLY A 241 39.40 23.67 -9.61
N ASN A 242 39.14 22.46 -9.10
CA ASN A 242 37.91 21.71 -9.39
C ASN A 242 36.97 21.66 -8.15
N ASN A 243 35.83 22.37 -8.21
CA ASN A 243 34.82 22.42 -7.13
C ASN A 243 33.68 21.37 -7.28
N HIS A 244 33.74 20.50 -8.29
CA HIS A 244 32.61 19.68 -8.73
C HIS A 244 32.22 18.50 -7.80
N ARG A 245 33.06 18.12 -6.82
CA ARG A 245 32.80 16.99 -5.90
C ARG A 245 32.51 17.39 -4.44
N ARG A 246 32.09 18.63 -4.22
CA ARG A 246 31.80 19.16 -2.88
C ARG A 246 30.71 18.35 -2.15
N ALA A 247 29.69 17.88 -2.87
CA ALA A 247 28.60 17.07 -2.35
C ALA A 247 29.09 15.70 -1.85
N LEU A 248 29.85 14.97 -2.67
CA LEU A 248 30.48 13.70 -2.28
C LEU A 248 31.35 13.87 -1.02
N LEU A 249 32.18 14.92 -0.97
CA LEU A 249 33.02 15.19 0.21
C LEU A 249 32.22 15.52 1.46
N GLN A 250 31.10 16.22 1.31
CA GLN A 250 30.21 16.49 2.43
C GLN A 250 29.54 15.20 2.94
N GLN A 251 29.24 14.25 2.04
CA GLN A 251 28.63 12.97 2.38
C GLN A 251 29.61 11.99 3.03
N ILE A 252 30.89 11.97 2.65
CA ILE A 252 31.86 10.98 3.16
C ILE A 252 32.70 11.47 4.35
N ARG A 253 32.54 12.74 4.76
CA ARG A 253 33.29 13.29 5.90
C ARG A 253 32.85 12.63 7.22
N LYS A 254 33.76 12.63 8.19
CA LYS A 254 33.45 12.22 9.58
C LYS A 254 32.24 12.99 10.14
N LYS A 255 31.33 12.29 10.84
CA LYS A 255 30.03 12.80 11.33
C LYS A 255 29.10 13.25 10.20
N SER A 256 28.97 12.41 9.18
CA SER A 256 27.98 12.61 8.12
C SER A 256 26.66 11.98 8.54
N ASP A 257 25.60 12.78 8.63
CA ASP A 257 24.25 12.33 8.98
C ASP A 257 23.74 11.25 8.00
N LEU A 258 24.12 11.37 6.72
CA LEU A 258 23.80 10.38 5.69
C LEU A 258 24.44 9.03 6.00
N LEU A 259 25.74 9.02 6.35
CA LEU A 259 26.43 7.76 6.67
C LEU A 259 25.90 7.16 7.97
N GLU A 260 25.52 7.97 8.94
CA GLU A 260 24.93 7.49 10.20
C GLU A 260 23.56 6.83 9.98
N SER A 261 22.69 7.45 9.18
CA SER A 261 21.41 6.86 8.76
C SER A 261 21.62 5.58 7.95
N GLN A 262 22.46 5.62 6.91
CA GLN A 262 22.75 4.44 6.08
C GLN A 262 23.37 3.29 6.88
N LEU A 263 24.17 3.60 7.90
CA LEU A 263 24.78 2.60 8.77
C LEU A 263 23.73 1.87 9.62
N VAL A 264 22.68 2.56 10.10
CA VAL A 264 21.57 1.92 10.82
C VAL A 264 20.84 0.94 9.89
N ASP A 265 20.50 1.37 8.69
CA ASP A 265 19.81 0.53 7.69
C ASP A 265 20.68 -0.66 7.28
N PHE A 266 21.96 -0.43 7.03
CA PHE A 266 22.91 -1.48 6.68
C PHE A 266 23.02 -2.53 7.78
N LYS A 267 23.09 -2.14 9.05
CA LYS A 267 23.11 -3.07 10.19
C LYS A 267 21.83 -3.90 10.29
N ASN A 268 20.68 -3.32 9.95
CA ASN A 268 19.42 -4.04 9.91
C ASN A 268 19.38 -5.06 8.77
N LEU A 269 19.95 -4.72 7.61
CA LEU A 269 19.99 -5.57 6.43
C LEU A 269 20.90 -6.80 6.59
N ILE A 270 22.02 -6.65 7.30
CA ILE A 270 23.06 -7.69 7.37
C ILE A 270 22.95 -8.61 8.61
N ARG A 271 21.84 -8.58 9.36
CA ARG A 271 21.68 -9.31 10.63
C ARG A 271 21.91 -10.82 10.53
N ASP A 272 21.67 -11.40 9.36
CA ASP A 272 21.86 -12.83 9.07
C ASP A 272 23.06 -13.10 8.13
N ARG A 273 23.94 -12.11 7.93
CA ARG A 273 25.16 -12.20 7.11
C ARG A 273 26.39 -12.41 8.01
N LYS A 274 27.43 -13.05 7.47
CA LYS A 274 28.73 -13.15 8.15
C LYS A 274 29.59 -11.94 7.85
N ILE A 275 29.94 -11.14 8.86
CA ILE A 275 30.76 -9.94 8.68
C ILE A 275 32.14 -10.13 9.31
N VAL A 276 33.17 -9.77 8.56
CA VAL A 276 34.56 -9.72 9.03
C VAL A 276 35.13 -8.33 8.73
N SER A 277 35.44 -7.57 9.78
CA SER A 277 35.93 -6.20 9.69
C SER A 277 37.42 -6.15 10.01
N PHE A 278 38.22 -5.84 9.00
CA PHE A 278 39.66 -5.59 9.12
C PHE A 278 39.91 -4.09 9.33
N TYR A 279 40.65 -3.71 10.38
CA TYR A 279 40.94 -2.30 10.67
C TYR A 279 42.45 -2.04 10.76
N GLU A 280 42.87 -0.83 10.35
CA GLU A 280 44.28 -0.42 10.36
C GLU A 280 44.79 -0.17 11.78
N THR A 281 46.05 -0.52 12.06
CA THR A 281 46.73 -0.20 13.33
C THR A 281 47.90 0.77 13.18
N ARG A 282 48.31 1.09 11.95
CA ARG A 282 49.35 2.10 11.67
C ARG A 282 48.73 3.38 11.13
N THR A 283 49.40 4.50 11.38
CA THR A 283 48.98 5.79 10.84
C THR A 283 49.39 5.94 9.38
N THR A 284 48.53 6.57 8.60
CA THR A 284 48.78 6.94 7.21
C THR A 284 49.48 8.31 7.15
N ARG A 285 50.45 8.50 6.26
CA ARG A 285 51.06 9.83 6.02
C ARG A 285 50.19 10.71 5.13
N GLN A 286 50.10 12.00 5.45
CA GLN A 286 49.38 13.00 4.65
C GLN A 286 49.98 13.18 3.26
N LEU A 287 49.14 13.55 2.30
CA LEU A 287 49.55 13.87 0.94
C LEU A 287 50.23 15.25 0.87
N GLN A 288 51.35 15.30 0.16
CA GLN A 288 52.06 16.52 -0.25
C GLN A 288 52.31 16.47 -1.76
N PHE A 289 52.12 17.59 -2.45
CA PHE A 289 52.38 17.67 -3.87
C PHE A 289 53.88 17.83 -4.11
N ASN A 290 54.47 16.93 -4.90
CA ASN A 290 55.85 17.01 -5.32
C ASN A 290 55.90 17.71 -6.69
N SER A 291 56.47 18.92 -6.73
CA SER A 291 56.56 19.76 -7.94
C SER A 291 57.45 19.16 -9.02
N ASP A 292 58.43 18.34 -8.65
CA ASP A 292 59.42 17.79 -9.59
C ASP A 292 58.85 16.56 -10.33
N THR A 293 57.94 15.83 -9.68
CA THR A 293 57.29 14.63 -10.25
C THR A 293 55.84 14.88 -10.67
N GLU A 294 55.33 16.09 -10.47
CA GLU A 294 53.91 16.48 -10.68
C GLU A 294 52.90 15.52 -10.05
N CYS A 295 53.26 14.90 -8.92
CA CYS A 295 52.49 13.83 -8.29
C CYS A 295 52.27 14.10 -6.81
N TRP A 296 51.15 13.62 -6.28
CA TRP A 296 50.89 13.64 -4.84
C TRP A 296 51.55 12.44 -4.16
N GLU A 297 52.42 12.71 -3.18
CA GLU A 297 53.16 11.70 -2.42
C GLU A 297 52.77 11.74 -0.94
N ARG A 298 52.72 10.56 -0.29
CA ARG A 298 52.42 10.45 1.15
C ARG A 298 53.67 10.68 2.01
N THR A 299 54.24 11.88 1.95
CA THR A 299 55.46 12.28 2.67
C THR A 299 55.19 13.16 3.90
N GLY A 300 53.97 13.65 4.07
CA GLY A 300 53.58 14.56 5.15
C GLY A 300 53.39 13.91 6.53
N ALA A 301 52.82 14.68 7.46
CA ALA A 301 52.56 14.25 8.84
C ALA A 301 51.66 13.00 8.91
N THR A 302 51.85 12.18 9.95
CA THR A 302 51.05 10.97 10.15
C THR A 302 49.69 11.27 10.79
N PHE A 303 48.63 10.64 10.30
CA PHE A 303 47.27 10.69 10.85
C PHE A 303 46.57 9.33 10.74
N VAL A 304 45.47 9.14 11.47
CA VAL A 304 44.61 7.95 11.32
C VAL A 304 43.60 8.26 10.22
N ALA A 305 43.62 7.50 9.12
CA ALA A 305 42.76 7.79 7.97
C ALA A 305 41.33 7.34 8.24
N VAL A 306 41.17 6.17 8.84
CA VAL A 306 39.91 5.62 9.33
C VAL A 306 40.13 5.10 10.73
N ASP A 307 39.54 5.79 11.72
CA ASP A 307 39.65 5.34 13.11
C ASP A 307 38.87 4.06 13.36
N THR A 308 39.24 3.33 14.42
CA THR A 308 38.67 2.02 14.75
C THR A 308 37.15 2.08 14.94
N ASP A 309 36.59 3.18 15.45
CA ASP A 309 35.14 3.31 15.63
C ASP A 309 34.39 3.49 14.30
N SER A 310 35.03 4.11 13.31
CA SER A 310 34.51 4.22 11.94
C SER A 310 34.73 2.93 11.14
N ALA A 311 35.82 2.20 11.40
CA ALA A 311 36.17 0.96 10.70
C ALA A 311 35.32 -0.27 11.13
N LEU A 312 34.64 -0.19 12.28
CA LEU A 312 33.86 -1.29 12.85
C LEU A 312 32.37 -0.94 12.90
N LEU A 313 31.51 -1.93 12.70
CA LEU A 313 30.05 -1.80 12.79
C LEU A 313 29.55 -1.83 14.23
N GLN A 314 30.39 -2.21 15.19
CA GLN A 314 30.01 -2.36 16.61
C GLN A 314 28.88 -3.37 16.80
N LEU A 315 28.87 -4.44 16.01
CA LEU A 315 27.95 -5.56 16.19
C LEU A 315 28.49 -6.54 17.26
N PRO A 316 27.61 -7.39 17.82
CA PRO A 316 28.04 -8.49 18.69
C PRO A 316 29.07 -9.37 18.00
N ASP A 317 30.01 -9.93 18.75
CA ASP A 317 31.11 -10.75 18.22
C ASP A 317 30.62 -12.04 17.52
N SER A 318 29.35 -12.43 17.71
CA SER A 318 28.69 -13.50 16.96
C SER A 318 28.38 -13.14 15.50
N LEU A 319 28.31 -11.84 15.18
CA LEU A 319 27.92 -11.30 13.87
C LEU A 319 29.07 -10.58 13.16
N GLU A 320 29.92 -9.87 13.90
CA GLU A 320 31.09 -9.15 13.36
C GLU A 320 32.39 -9.63 14.02
N GLU A 321 33.26 -10.22 13.20
CA GLU A 321 34.62 -10.57 13.62
C GLU A 321 35.58 -9.42 13.33
N LYS A 322 36.28 -8.93 14.36
CA LYS A 322 37.09 -7.71 14.31
C LYS A 322 38.58 -8.06 14.27
N ILE A 323 39.26 -7.78 13.16
CA ILE A 323 40.64 -8.23 12.91
C ILE A 323 41.59 -7.03 12.72
N PRO A 324 42.56 -6.80 13.64
CA PRO A 324 43.56 -5.75 13.45
C PRO A 324 44.55 -6.13 12.34
N VAL A 325 44.92 -5.14 11.51
CA VAL A 325 45.91 -5.30 10.44
C VAL A 325 47.09 -4.37 10.70
N ASP A 326 48.28 -4.95 10.78
CA ASP A 326 49.56 -4.23 10.94
C ASP A 326 50.00 -3.52 9.64
N ALA A 327 49.16 -2.62 9.16
CA ALA A 327 49.35 -1.80 7.97
C ALA A 327 48.64 -0.45 8.13
N ASP A 328 49.02 0.52 7.31
CA ASP A 328 48.25 1.75 7.11
C ASP A 328 47.12 1.54 6.08
N HIS A 329 46.18 2.46 6.02
CA HIS A 329 45.00 2.41 5.15
C HIS A 329 45.37 2.21 3.68
N SER A 330 46.50 2.76 3.23
CA SER A 330 46.94 2.68 1.83
C SER A 330 47.49 1.30 1.43
N MET A 331 47.76 0.45 2.43
CA MET A 331 48.37 -0.87 2.30
C MET A 331 47.49 -2.02 2.82
N ILE A 332 46.34 -1.74 3.43
CA ILE A 332 45.49 -2.72 4.13
C ILE A 332 45.01 -3.90 3.27
N VAL A 333 44.92 -3.73 1.95
CA VAL A 333 44.52 -4.78 0.97
C VAL A 333 45.64 -5.25 0.04
N LYS A 334 46.90 -4.86 0.30
CA LYS A 334 48.04 -5.05 -0.62
C LYS A 334 49.01 -6.13 -0.15
N PHE A 335 48.59 -7.39 -0.29
CA PHE A 335 49.38 -8.55 0.15
C PHE A 335 50.49 -8.90 -0.85
N ASP A 336 51.70 -9.08 -0.35
CA ASP A 336 52.92 -9.36 -1.12
C ASP A 336 53.30 -10.86 -1.17
N SER A 337 52.78 -11.66 -0.24
CA SER A 337 53.07 -13.09 -0.09
C SER A 337 51.84 -13.89 0.34
N GLU A 338 51.76 -15.15 -0.09
CA GLU A 338 50.80 -16.17 0.37
C GLU A 338 50.96 -16.46 1.88
N THR A 339 52.09 -16.08 2.47
CA THR A 339 52.38 -16.22 3.91
C THR A 339 52.00 -14.99 4.74
N SER A 340 51.43 -13.94 4.14
CA SER A 340 50.98 -12.75 4.88
C SER A 340 49.88 -13.15 5.87
N LYS A 341 50.02 -12.75 7.14
CA LYS A 341 49.04 -13.06 8.20
C LYS A 341 47.63 -12.58 7.84
N THR A 342 47.52 -11.36 7.29
CA THR A 342 46.23 -10.78 6.89
C THR A 342 45.64 -11.51 5.69
N TYR A 343 46.46 -11.92 4.72
CA TYR A 343 45.99 -12.73 3.59
C TYR A 343 45.49 -14.10 4.04
N ILE A 344 46.27 -14.79 4.87
CA ILE A 344 45.88 -16.09 5.46
C ILE A 344 44.54 -15.94 6.17
N SER A 345 44.37 -14.90 6.99
CA SER A 345 43.11 -14.62 7.67
C SER A 345 41.96 -14.41 6.69
N ALA A 346 42.12 -13.55 5.67
CA ALA A 346 41.07 -13.30 4.67
C ALA A 346 40.72 -14.58 3.88
N ARG A 347 41.72 -15.33 3.44
CA ARG A 347 41.58 -16.61 2.73
C ARG A 347 40.83 -17.63 3.58
N ASP A 348 41.19 -17.79 4.85
CA ASP A 348 40.58 -18.79 5.73
C ASP A 348 39.10 -18.46 6.00
N LYS A 349 38.73 -17.18 6.08
CA LYS A 349 37.32 -16.75 6.15
C LYS A 349 36.57 -17.02 4.84
N LEU A 350 37.18 -16.70 3.69
CA LEU A 350 36.56 -16.99 2.38
C LEU A 350 36.37 -18.49 2.14
N ARG A 351 37.33 -19.35 2.53
CA ARG A 351 37.18 -20.82 2.50
C ARG A 351 36.03 -21.30 3.37
N ARG A 352 35.87 -20.70 4.55
CA ARG A 352 34.74 -21.01 5.42
C ARG A 352 33.42 -20.58 4.77
N PHE A 353 33.38 -19.40 4.16
CA PHE A 353 32.20 -18.90 3.45
C PHE A 353 31.84 -19.80 2.27
N GLU A 354 32.80 -20.21 1.45
CA GLU A 354 32.57 -21.16 0.34
C GLU A 354 31.94 -22.46 0.82
N LYS A 355 32.40 -22.99 1.96
CA LYS A 355 31.87 -24.24 2.54
C LYS A 355 30.47 -24.11 3.13
N GLU A 356 30.19 -23.01 3.84
CA GLU A 356 28.94 -22.83 4.60
C GLU A 356 27.83 -22.16 3.78
N ALA A 357 28.19 -21.35 2.77
CA ALA A 357 27.23 -20.57 1.99
C ALA A 357 26.17 -21.42 1.27
N PRO A 358 26.48 -22.54 0.59
CA PRO A 358 25.49 -23.28 -0.18
C PRO A 358 24.29 -23.75 0.64
N SER A 359 24.51 -24.31 1.83
CA SER A 359 23.41 -24.79 2.69
C SER A 359 22.58 -23.65 3.28
N VAL A 360 23.23 -22.55 3.69
CA VAL A 360 22.53 -21.40 4.28
C VAL A 360 21.74 -20.63 3.23
N ILE A 361 22.32 -20.43 2.05
CA ILE A 361 21.66 -19.80 0.92
C ILE A 361 20.49 -20.68 0.44
N ALA A 362 20.70 -22.00 0.27
CA ALA A 362 19.62 -22.91 -0.08
C ALA A 362 18.46 -22.85 0.92
N ALA A 363 18.74 -22.78 2.23
CA ALA A 363 17.71 -22.58 3.25
C ALA A 363 16.97 -21.25 3.08
N ARG A 364 17.65 -20.13 2.78
CA ARG A 364 17.01 -18.83 2.50
C ARG A 364 16.10 -18.83 1.27
N PHE A 365 16.38 -19.69 0.28
CA PHE A 365 15.53 -19.90 -0.89
C PHE A 365 14.43 -20.96 -0.66
N LEU A 366 14.59 -21.86 0.30
CA LEU A 366 13.57 -22.84 0.71
C LEU A 366 12.53 -22.26 1.68
N LEU A 367 12.92 -21.29 2.51
CA LEU A 367 12.05 -20.61 3.50
C LEU A 367 10.88 -19.83 2.86
N THR A 368 10.87 -19.64 1.54
CA THR A 368 9.73 -19.08 0.77
C THR A 368 8.77 -20.14 0.21
N ARG A 369 8.89 -21.40 0.63
CA ARG A 369 7.86 -22.43 0.47
C ARG A 369 7.07 -22.74 1.73
N ASP A 370 7.29 -21.99 2.81
CA ASP A 370 6.34 -21.93 3.91
C ASP A 370 5.48 -20.67 3.75
N GLY A 371 4.85 -20.53 2.58
CA GLY A 371 3.53 -19.89 2.58
C GLY A 371 2.60 -20.70 3.49
N PRO A 372 1.52 -20.10 4.02
CA PRO A 372 0.58 -20.81 4.87
C PRO A 372 0.21 -22.15 4.21
N LYS A 373 0.33 -23.24 4.97
CA LYS A 373 0.02 -24.58 4.44
C LYS A 373 -1.44 -24.60 3.99
N PRO A 374 -1.81 -25.36 2.94
CA PRO A 374 -3.20 -25.51 2.53
C PRO A 374 -4.08 -25.82 3.73
N THR A 375 -4.94 -24.85 4.09
CA THR A 375 -5.76 -24.89 5.29
C THR A 375 -7.24 -24.89 4.89
N ILE A 376 -8.08 -25.46 5.76
CA ILE A 376 -9.52 -25.40 5.66
C ILE A 376 -10.02 -24.09 6.29
N MET A 377 -10.59 -23.20 5.48
CA MET A 377 -11.20 -21.93 5.89
C MET A 377 -12.72 -22.06 5.88
N ILE A 378 -13.23 -22.89 6.79
CA ILE A 378 -14.67 -23.02 7.01
C ILE A 378 -14.94 -22.43 8.39
N PRO A 379 -15.81 -21.41 8.51
CA PRO A 379 -16.11 -20.79 9.80
C PRO A 379 -16.95 -21.69 10.72
N PHE A 380 -17.26 -22.92 10.28
CA PHE A 380 -18.11 -23.88 10.96
C PHE A 380 -17.35 -25.18 11.22
N GLN A 381 -17.48 -25.72 12.44
CA GLN A 381 -17.00 -27.06 12.77
C GLN A 381 -17.77 -28.12 11.97
N GLN A 382 -17.10 -29.24 11.69
CA GLN A 382 -17.76 -30.42 11.14
C GLN A 382 -18.77 -30.95 12.16
N ASP A 383 -19.99 -31.25 11.70
CA ASP A 383 -21.02 -31.86 12.53
C ASP A 383 -20.71 -33.35 12.67
N SER A 384 -20.23 -33.77 13.84
CA SER A 384 -19.91 -35.17 14.13
C SER A 384 -21.12 -36.11 14.03
N ASP A 385 -22.32 -35.54 14.10
CA ASP A 385 -23.58 -36.27 14.02
C ASP A 385 -24.29 -36.03 12.68
N PHE A 386 -23.58 -35.64 11.63
CA PHE A 386 -24.17 -35.47 10.30
C PHE A 386 -24.82 -36.78 9.82
N VAL A 387 -26.06 -36.70 9.33
CA VAL A 387 -26.85 -37.88 8.94
C VAL A 387 -27.28 -37.81 7.48
N GLY A 388 -27.01 -38.90 6.75
CA GLY A 388 -27.57 -39.17 5.44
C GLY A 388 -26.96 -38.34 4.32
N ARG A 389 -27.73 -38.12 3.23
CA ARG A 389 -27.34 -37.32 2.05
C ARG A 389 -26.16 -37.86 1.22
N GLU A 390 -25.77 -39.11 1.43
CA GLU A 390 -24.68 -39.77 0.72
C GLU A 390 -24.83 -39.73 -0.80
N ALA A 391 -26.04 -39.94 -1.33
CA ALA A 391 -26.29 -39.86 -2.77
C ALA A 391 -26.00 -38.46 -3.36
N VAL A 392 -26.32 -37.39 -2.64
CA VAL A 392 -26.07 -36.01 -3.10
C VAL A 392 -24.56 -35.72 -3.05
N ILE A 393 -23.89 -36.11 -1.96
CA ILE A 393 -22.44 -35.92 -1.78
C ILE A 393 -21.66 -36.70 -2.84
N ALA A 394 -22.05 -37.96 -3.11
CA ALA A 394 -21.46 -38.79 -4.15
C ALA A 394 -21.57 -38.14 -5.54
N ASN A 395 -22.74 -37.59 -5.88
CA ASN A 395 -22.94 -36.87 -7.14
C ASN A 395 -22.04 -35.63 -7.25
N ILE A 396 -21.80 -34.88 -6.15
CA ILE A 396 -20.87 -33.74 -6.17
C ILE A 396 -19.43 -34.24 -6.46
N PHE A 397 -19.01 -35.32 -5.80
CA PHE A 397 -17.68 -35.91 -6.05
C PHE A 397 -17.53 -36.39 -7.49
N GLU A 398 -18.52 -37.07 -8.06
CA GLU A 398 -18.50 -37.54 -9.45
C GLU A 398 -18.33 -36.37 -10.44
N LEU A 399 -19.06 -35.27 -10.23
CA LEU A 399 -18.96 -34.08 -11.08
C LEU A 399 -17.59 -33.36 -10.92
N HIS A 400 -17.04 -33.34 -9.71
CA HIS A 400 -15.75 -32.70 -9.43
C HIS A 400 -14.53 -33.58 -9.75
N GLN A 401 -14.67 -34.87 -10.05
CA GLN A 401 -13.57 -35.77 -10.44
C GLN A 401 -12.91 -35.42 -11.79
N THR A 402 -13.58 -34.66 -12.65
CA THR A 402 -13.03 -34.32 -13.99
C THR A 402 -11.85 -33.35 -13.89
N ASN A 403 -10.84 -33.47 -14.77
CA ASN A 403 -9.72 -32.50 -14.88
C ASN A 403 -10.13 -31.16 -15.53
N LYS A 404 -11.44 -30.88 -15.61
CA LYS A 404 -12.00 -29.65 -16.16
C LYS A 404 -12.54 -28.78 -15.02
N HIS A 405 -12.65 -27.49 -15.29
CA HIS A 405 -13.36 -26.56 -14.42
C HIS A 405 -14.85 -26.91 -14.44
N VAL A 406 -15.44 -27.21 -13.28
CA VAL A 406 -16.86 -27.55 -13.14
C VAL A 406 -17.46 -26.73 -12.00
N ARG A 407 -18.60 -26.09 -12.29
CA ARG A 407 -19.42 -25.35 -11.32
C ARG A 407 -20.64 -26.19 -10.95
N VAL A 408 -20.84 -26.45 -9.66
CA VAL A 408 -22.00 -27.21 -9.15
C VAL A 408 -22.81 -26.33 -8.21
N ALA A 409 -24.14 -26.33 -8.32
CA ALA A 409 -25.03 -25.62 -7.40
C ALA A 409 -26.01 -26.57 -6.70
N LEU A 410 -26.08 -26.46 -5.38
CA LEU A 410 -27.12 -27.07 -4.56
C LEU A 410 -28.32 -26.12 -4.49
N THR A 411 -29.45 -26.58 -5.01
CA THR A 411 -30.71 -25.84 -4.98
C THR A 411 -31.75 -26.54 -4.13
N GLY A 412 -32.57 -25.80 -3.40
CA GLY A 412 -33.57 -26.41 -2.53
C GLY A 412 -34.08 -25.46 -1.46
N LEU A 413 -35.09 -25.90 -0.71
CA LEU A 413 -35.82 -25.06 0.23
C LEU A 413 -34.95 -24.61 1.42
N GLY A 414 -35.39 -23.59 2.16
CA GLY A 414 -34.71 -23.16 3.38
C GLY A 414 -34.76 -24.26 4.45
N GLY A 415 -33.67 -24.50 5.19
CA GLY A 415 -33.63 -25.50 6.26
C GLY A 415 -33.42 -26.96 5.83
N VAL A 416 -33.43 -27.29 4.53
CA VAL A 416 -33.23 -28.67 4.03
C VAL A 416 -31.79 -29.20 4.14
N GLY A 417 -30.84 -28.35 4.57
CA GLY A 417 -29.46 -28.75 4.83
C GLY A 417 -28.44 -28.48 3.72
N LYS A 418 -28.72 -27.62 2.73
CA LYS A 418 -27.76 -27.32 1.63
C LYS A 418 -26.39 -26.87 2.12
N SER A 419 -26.34 -25.88 3.01
CA SER A 419 -25.08 -25.40 3.58
C SER A 419 -24.41 -26.48 4.42
N GLN A 420 -25.17 -27.37 5.08
CA GLN A 420 -24.59 -28.51 5.81
C GLN A 420 -24.00 -29.57 4.89
N ILE A 421 -24.66 -29.87 3.76
CA ILE A 421 -24.09 -30.75 2.72
C ILE A 421 -22.80 -30.14 2.16
N ALA A 422 -22.75 -28.82 1.95
CA ALA A 422 -21.55 -28.13 1.48
C ALA A 422 -20.40 -28.18 2.51
N ILE A 423 -20.70 -28.00 3.80
CA ILE A 423 -19.73 -28.15 4.90
C ILE A 423 -19.17 -29.57 4.92
N GLU A 424 -20.05 -30.59 4.97
CA GLU A 424 -19.64 -31.99 5.02
C GLU A 424 -18.84 -32.39 3.78
N TYR A 425 -19.27 -31.96 2.59
CA TYR A 425 -18.52 -32.18 1.35
C TYR A 425 -17.12 -31.57 1.43
N ALA A 426 -16.97 -30.36 1.98
CA ALA A 426 -15.67 -29.72 2.09
C ALA A 426 -14.70 -30.46 3.03
N TYR A 427 -15.18 -30.97 4.17
CA TYR A 427 -14.35 -31.79 5.07
C TYR A 427 -13.93 -33.10 4.39
N ARG A 428 -14.86 -33.82 3.74
CA ARG A 428 -14.54 -35.05 2.98
C ARG A 428 -13.64 -34.79 1.77
N PHE A 429 -13.79 -33.64 1.11
CA PHE A 429 -12.90 -33.21 0.03
C PHE A 429 -11.48 -32.97 0.54
N ARG A 430 -11.34 -32.35 1.72
CA ARG A 430 -10.05 -32.12 2.36
C ARG A 430 -9.36 -33.42 2.78
N GLU A 431 -10.12 -34.41 3.24
CA GLU A 431 -9.60 -35.75 3.55
C GLU A 431 -9.10 -36.48 2.29
N SER A 432 -9.84 -36.39 1.19
CA SER A 432 -9.44 -37.02 -0.09
C SER A 432 -8.30 -36.27 -0.79
N VAL A 433 -8.18 -34.95 -0.58
CA VAL A 433 -7.09 -34.12 -1.09
C VAL A 433 -6.41 -33.31 0.03
N PRO A 434 -5.51 -33.92 0.82
CA PRO A 434 -4.86 -33.27 1.98
C PRO A 434 -3.90 -32.12 1.64
N GLN A 435 -3.76 -31.76 0.36
CA GLN A 435 -2.96 -30.61 -0.08
C GLN A 435 -3.81 -29.51 -0.75
N ALA A 436 -5.14 -29.64 -0.77
CA ALA A 436 -6.03 -28.62 -1.34
C ALA A 436 -6.47 -27.57 -0.32
N TRP A 437 -6.61 -26.32 -0.78
CA TRP A 437 -7.26 -25.25 -0.04
C TRP A 437 -8.78 -25.42 -0.04
N VAL A 438 -9.44 -25.03 1.04
CA VAL A 438 -10.91 -24.98 1.08
C VAL A 438 -11.31 -23.62 1.61
N PHE A 439 -12.06 -22.86 0.80
CA PHE A 439 -12.47 -21.49 1.11
C PHE A 439 -14.00 -21.39 1.18
N TRP A 440 -14.48 -20.63 2.16
CA TRP A 440 -15.90 -20.35 2.35
C TRP A 440 -16.20 -18.87 2.13
N VAL A 441 -17.13 -18.58 1.21
CA VAL A 441 -17.53 -17.21 0.84
C VAL A 441 -19.02 -17.04 1.02
N HIS A 442 -19.42 -16.00 1.77
CA HIS A 442 -20.82 -15.64 1.95
C HIS A 442 -21.30 -14.70 0.84
N ALA A 443 -22.25 -15.17 0.03
CA ALA A 443 -22.78 -14.48 -1.14
C ALA A 443 -24.11 -13.76 -0.90
N ALA A 444 -24.41 -13.45 0.37
CA ALA A 444 -25.65 -12.81 0.79
C ALA A 444 -25.86 -11.39 0.24
N ASN A 445 -24.76 -10.65 0.11
CA ASN A 445 -24.66 -9.29 -0.43
C ASN A 445 -23.21 -9.01 -0.83
N ALA A 446 -22.98 -7.93 -1.56
CA ALA A 446 -21.65 -7.58 -2.08
C ALA A 446 -20.61 -7.31 -0.98
N SER A 447 -20.99 -6.64 0.11
CA SER A 447 -20.07 -6.31 1.20
C SER A 447 -19.48 -7.55 1.87
N ARG A 448 -20.30 -8.58 2.10
CA ARG A 448 -19.83 -9.83 2.75
C ARG A 448 -19.02 -10.72 1.81
N PHE A 449 -19.35 -10.67 0.53
CA PHE A 449 -18.54 -11.33 -0.50
C PHE A 449 -17.13 -10.73 -0.51
N GLU A 450 -17.02 -9.40 -0.45
CA GLU A 450 -15.74 -8.70 -0.38
C GLU A 450 -14.99 -8.94 0.94
N GLU A 451 -15.69 -8.99 2.07
CA GLU A 451 -15.13 -9.36 3.39
C GLU A 451 -14.53 -10.77 3.37
N ALA A 452 -15.24 -11.76 2.80
CA ALA A 452 -14.75 -13.13 2.72
C ALA A 452 -13.52 -13.27 1.80
N TYR A 453 -13.51 -12.56 0.67
CA TYR A 453 -12.31 -12.51 -0.18
C TYR A 453 -11.13 -11.85 0.54
N ARG A 454 -11.37 -10.82 1.35
CA ARG A 454 -10.33 -10.25 2.20
C ARG A 454 -9.79 -11.24 3.22
N ALA A 455 -10.66 -12.01 3.87
CA ALA A 455 -10.22 -13.08 4.76
C ALA A 455 -9.39 -14.17 4.05
N ILE A 456 -9.74 -14.53 2.80
CA ILE A 456 -8.92 -15.42 1.97
C ILE A 456 -7.54 -14.81 1.74
N ALA A 457 -7.50 -13.53 1.33
CA ALA A 457 -6.25 -12.82 1.10
C ALA A 457 -5.37 -12.75 2.36
N ASP A 458 -5.98 -12.56 3.52
CA ASP A 458 -5.31 -12.55 4.81
C ASP A 458 -4.71 -13.91 5.13
N LYS A 459 -5.49 -14.97 4.94
CA LYS A 459 -5.10 -16.33 5.33
C LYS A 459 -4.06 -16.94 4.41
N VAL A 460 -4.08 -16.62 3.12
CA VAL A 460 -3.03 -17.04 2.17
C VAL A 460 -1.84 -16.05 2.19
N GLU A 461 -1.88 -15.08 3.11
CA GLU A 461 -0.84 -14.07 3.33
C GLU A 461 -0.46 -13.30 2.06
N MET A 462 -1.47 -12.90 1.27
CA MET A 462 -1.27 -12.13 0.05
C MET A 462 -0.55 -10.81 0.32
N ALA A 463 0.35 -10.45 -0.59
CA ALA A 463 0.95 -9.12 -0.60
C ALA A 463 -0.13 -8.07 -0.88
N GLY A 464 -0.16 -7.00 -0.08
CA GLY A 464 -1.17 -5.94 -0.22
C GLY A 464 -2.53 -6.27 0.39
N ARG A 465 -2.68 -7.33 1.19
CA ARG A 465 -3.92 -7.65 1.94
C ARG A 465 -4.38 -6.54 2.90
N ASP A 466 -3.41 -5.86 3.51
CA ASP A 466 -3.65 -4.75 4.46
C ASP A 466 -3.99 -3.42 3.76
N ASN A 467 -4.01 -3.42 2.40
CA ASN A 467 -4.47 -2.30 1.58
C ASN A 467 -6.00 -2.20 1.65
N PRO A 468 -6.57 -1.15 2.27
CA PRO A 468 -8.02 -0.95 2.33
C PRO A 468 -8.68 -0.80 0.94
N LYS A 469 -7.90 -0.50 -0.10
CA LYS A 469 -8.37 -0.17 -1.46
C LYS A 469 -7.70 -0.99 -2.57
N ALA A 470 -7.05 -2.09 -2.23
CA ALA A 470 -6.77 -3.16 -3.19
C ALA A 470 -8.12 -3.71 -3.66
N ASP A 471 -8.25 -3.97 -4.96
CA ASP A 471 -9.38 -4.76 -5.45
C ASP A 471 -9.16 -6.20 -5.01
N ILE A 472 -9.53 -6.46 -3.75
CA ILE A 472 -9.28 -7.72 -3.06
C ILE A 472 -9.96 -8.87 -3.82
N LEU A 473 -11.12 -8.58 -4.44
CA LEU A 473 -11.84 -9.48 -5.31
C LEU A 473 -10.97 -9.94 -6.48
N LYS A 474 -10.34 -8.98 -7.18
CA LYS A 474 -9.45 -9.26 -8.31
C LYS A 474 -8.15 -9.94 -7.89
N THR A 475 -7.61 -9.58 -6.73
CA THR A 475 -6.34 -10.12 -6.24
C THR A 475 -6.48 -11.60 -5.90
N VAL A 476 -7.52 -11.95 -5.13
CA VAL A 476 -7.87 -13.34 -4.82
C VAL A 476 -8.27 -14.10 -6.07
N HIS A 477 -9.05 -13.50 -6.98
CA HIS A 477 -9.36 -14.11 -8.27
C HIS A 477 -8.10 -14.49 -9.05
N ASN A 478 -7.12 -13.60 -9.14
CA ASN A 478 -5.86 -13.87 -9.85
C ASN A 478 -5.06 -14.99 -9.20
N TRP A 479 -5.00 -15.03 -7.87
CA TRP A 479 -4.32 -16.09 -7.14
C TRP A 479 -5.01 -17.45 -7.28
N LEU A 480 -6.33 -17.49 -7.18
CA LEU A 480 -7.12 -18.69 -7.45
C LEU A 480 -6.96 -19.14 -8.91
N SER A 481 -6.72 -18.19 -9.82
CA SER A 481 -6.51 -18.48 -11.24
C SER A 481 -5.09 -18.95 -11.58
N ASP A 482 -4.13 -18.86 -10.65
CA ASP A 482 -2.76 -19.32 -10.85
C ASP A 482 -2.62 -20.79 -10.41
N GLU A 483 -2.35 -21.67 -11.39
CA GLU A 483 -2.23 -23.10 -11.18
C GLU A 483 -1.05 -23.49 -10.25
N THR A 484 -0.07 -22.60 -10.09
CA THR A 484 1.08 -22.84 -9.20
C THR A 484 0.72 -22.80 -7.72
N ASN A 485 -0.45 -22.26 -7.35
CA ASN A 485 -0.94 -22.18 -5.96
C ASN A 485 -1.61 -23.48 -5.46
N GLY A 486 -1.65 -24.53 -6.30
CA GLY A 486 -2.19 -25.84 -5.94
C GLY A 486 -3.69 -25.96 -6.15
N GLN A 487 -4.27 -27.06 -5.66
CA GLN A 487 -5.71 -27.32 -5.80
C GLN A 487 -6.52 -26.55 -4.75
N TRP A 488 -7.72 -26.11 -5.12
CA TRP A 488 -8.61 -25.42 -4.19
C TRP A 488 -10.09 -25.73 -4.44
N LEU A 489 -10.88 -25.66 -3.38
CA LEU A 489 -12.35 -25.70 -3.40
C LEU A 489 -12.88 -24.37 -2.86
N LEU A 490 -13.72 -23.69 -3.63
CA LEU A 490 -14.39 -22.45 -3.24
C LEU A 490 -15.89 -22.70 -3.09
N ILE A 491 -16.40 -22.56 -1.86
CA ILE A 491 -17.83 -22.70 -1.54
C ILE A 491 -18.45 -21.31 -1.44
N ILE A 492 -19.50 -21.08 -2.22
CA ILE A 492 -20.24 -19.82 -2.30
C ILE A 492 -21.63 -20.05 -1.72
N ASP A 493 -21.82 -19.61 -0.47
CA ASP A 493 -23.01 -19.90 0.32
C ASP A 493 -24.03 -18.77 0.31
N ASN A 494 -25.32 -19.11 0.19
CA ASN A 494 -26.47 -18.20 0.15
C ASN A 494 -26.48 -17.23 -1.06
N ALA A 495 -26.10 -17.72 -2.24
CA ALA A 495 -26.21 -16.99 -3.50
C ALA A 495 -27.68 -16.99 -4.01
N ASP A 496 -28.57 -16.37 -3.22
CA ASP A 496 -30.02 -16.35 -3.45
C ASP A 496 -30.50 -15.19 -4.35
N ASP A 497 -29.66 -14.16 -4.53
CA ASP A 497 -29.98 -12.94 -5.27
C ASP A 497 -29.00 -12.76 -6.42
N ASP A 498 -29.56 -12.53 -7.61
CA ASP A 498 -28.81 -12.30 -8.85
C ASP A 498 -28.27 -10.87 -8.90
N GLY A 499 -28.91 -9.93 -8.18
CA GLY A 499 -28.57 -8.51 -8.21
C GLY A 499 -27.08 -8.24 -7.96
N PRO A 500 -26.49 -8.67 -6.84
CA PRO A 500 -25.07 -8.44 -6.56
C PRO A 500 -24.11 -9.09 -7.57
N PHE A 501 -24.49 -10.23 -8.16
CA PHE A 501 -23.60 -10.95 -9.09
C PHE A 501 -23.63 -10.39 -10.50
N PHE A 502 -24.77 -9.82 -10.91
CA PHE A 502 -25.01 -9.31 -12.25
C PHE A 502 -25.32 -7.80 -12.25
N ASP A 503 -24.86 -7.08 -11.22
CA ASP A 503 -24.97 -5.63 -11.12
C ASP A 503 -24.23 -4.97 -12.31
N PRO A 504 -24.85 -4.06 -13.07
CA PRO A 504 -24.23 -3.39 -14.20
C PRO A 504 -22.95 -2.61 -13.86
N ASP A 505 -22.84 -2.09 -12.63
CA ASP A 505 -21.73 -1.21 -12.22
C ASP A 505 -20.52 -2.01 -11.69
N ARG A 506 -20.74 -3.16 -11.04
CA ARG A 506 -19.66 -4.06 -10.54
C ARG A 506 -20.16 -5.50 -10.34
N PRO A 507 -20.21 -6.34 -11.41
CA PRO A 507 -20.74 -7.70 -11.31
C PRO A 507 -19.78 -8.64 -10.57
N LEU A 508 -20.21 -9.22 -9.44
CA LEU A 508 -19.37 -10.13 -8.65
C LEU A 508 -19.03 -11.44 -9.36
N GLU A 509 -19.83 -11.85 -10.35
CA GLU A 509 -19.59 -13.05 -11.16
C GLU A 509 -18.22 -13.00 -11.87
N GLY A 510 -17.77 -11.80 -12.25
CA GLY A 510 -16.47 -11.58 -12.91
C GLY A 510 -15.25 -11.88 -12.03
N PHE A 511 -15.44 -12.12 -10.72
CA PHE A 511 -14.37 -12.51 -9.81
C PHE A 511 -14.40 -14.00 -9.45
N LEU A 512 -15.25 -14.79 -10.11
CA LEU A 512 -15.29 -16.24 -9.96
C LEU A 512 -14.33 -16.92 -10.95
N PRO A 513 -13.20 -17.48 -10.49
CA PRO A 513 -12.18 -18.04 -11.36
C PRO A 513 -12.70 -19.23 -12.19
N GLN A 514 -12.14 -19.41 -13.39
CA GLN A 514 -12.43 -20.52 -14.28
C GLN A 514 -11.16 -21.30 -14.60
N THR A 515 -10.66 -22.08 -13.63
CA THR A 515 -9.40 -22.81 -13.78
C THR A 515 -9.52 -24.31 -13.50
N PRO A 516 -8.66 -25.15 -14.11
CA PRO A 516 -8.68 -26.61 -13.92
C PRO A 516 -8.29 -27.07 -12.51
N ASN A 517 -7.43 -26.30 -11.82
CA ASN A 517 -6.98 -26.60 -10.45
C ASN A 517 -8.03 -26.25 -9.36
N GLY A 518 -9.17 -25.67 -9.76
CA GLY A 518 -10.21 -25.17 -8.85
C GLY A 518 -11.58 -25.81 -9.02
N LYS A 519 -12.29 -26.00 -7.92
CA LYS A 519 -13.69 -26.49 -7.88
C LYS A 519 -14.61 -25.45 -7.23
N LEU A 520 -15.81 -25.25 -7.79
CA LEU A 520 -16.79 -24.27 -7.30
C LEU A 520 -18.09 -24.96 -6.90
N LEU A 521 -18.52 -24.76 -5.65
CA LEU A 521 -19.80 -25.24 -5.13
C LEU A 521 -20.65 -24.07 -4.64
N PHE A 522 -21.85 -23.93 -5.17
CA PHE A 522 -22.80 -22.89 -4.79
C PHE A 522 -23.94 -23.46 -3.94
N THR A 523 -24.48 -22.68 -3.00
CA THR A 523 -25.78 -22.96 -2.37
C THR A 523 -26.77 -21.84 -2.66
N SER A 524 -27.97 -22.21 -3.09
CA SER A 524 -29.03 -21.23 -3.38
C SER A 524 -30.42 -21.81 -3.14
N ARG A 525 -31.38 -20.96 -2.78
CA ARG A 525 -32.81 -21.26 -2.71
C ARG A 525 -33.52 -20.96 -4.03
N LYS A 526 -32.95 -20.12 -4.88
CA LYS A 526 -33.52 -19.77 -6.19
C LYS A 526 -32.85 -20.61 -7.27
N ARG A 527 -33.64 -21.50 -7.89
CA ARG A 527 -33.15 -22.32 -9.01
C ARG A 527 -32.67 -21.45 -10.18
N SER A 528 -33.31 -20.31 -10.43
CA SER A 528 -32.88 -19.35 -11.44
C SER A 528 -31.49 -18.80 -11.14
N ALA A 529 -31.25 -18.36 -9.90
CA ALA A 529 -29.97 -17.80 -9.48
C ALA A 529 -28.82 -18.80 -9.58
N ALA A 530 -29.05 -20.01 -9.07
CA ALA A 530 -28.11 -21.11 -9.22
C ALA A 530 -27.80 -21.43 -10.69
N THR A 531 -28.83 -21.45 -11.56
CA THR A 531 -28.65 -21.74 -12.99
C THR A 531 -27.82 -20.66 -13.69
N ASN A 532 -28.02 -19.40 -13.33
CA ASN A 532 -27.25 -18.28 -13.87
C ASN A 532 -25.77 -18.36 -13.44
N LEU A 533 -25.49 -18.69 -12.18
CA LEU A 533 -24.12 -18.75 -11.64
C LEU A 533 -23.29 -19.94 -12.14
N VAL A 534 -23.93 -21.09 -12.34
CA VAL A 534 -23.23 -22.29 -12.86
C VAL A 534 -22.99 -22.22 -14.37
N GLY A 535 -23.80 -21.44 -15.10
CA GLY A 535 -23.67 -21.25 -16.55
C GLY A 535 -24.07 -22.47 -17.37
N SER A 536 -23.83 -22.42 -18.69
CA SER A 536 -24.30 -23.43 -19.66
C SER A 536 -23.63 -24.80 -19.52
N GLN A 537 -22.44 -24.87 -18.91
CA GLN A 537 -21.68 -26.11 -18.70
C GLN A 537 -21.67 -26.58 -17.24
N GLY A 538 -22.37 -25.89 -16.35
CA GLY A 538 -22.46 -26.24 -14.94
C GLY A 538 -23.68 -27.10 -14.60
N HIS A 539 -23.70 -27.64 -13.38
CA HIS A 539 -24.71 -28.60 -12.94
C HIS A 539 -25.47 -28.12 -11.70
N THR A 540 -26.79 -28.23 -11.73
CA THR A 540 -27.66 -27.90 -10.60
C THR A 540 -28.24 -29.18 -9.99
N LEU A 541 -27.98 -29.41 -8.71
CA LEU A 541 -28.51 -30.54 -7.95
C LEU A 541 -29.64 -30.06 -7.02
N GLU A 542 -30.78 -30.73 -7.07
CA GLU A 542 -31.93 -30.40 -6.23
C GLU A 542 -31.90 -31.19 -4.93
N VAL A 543 -31.79 -30.49 -3.79
CA VAL A 543 -31.80 -31.04 -2.44
C VAL A 543 -33.22 -31.02 -1.90
N LYS A 544 -33.82 -32.21 -1.82
CA LYS A 544 -35.15 -32.45 -1.25
C LYS A 544 -35.10 -32.59 0.28
N PRO A 545 -36.24 -32.60 1.01
CA PRO A 545 -36.27 -33.07 2.40
C PRO A 545 -35.58 -34.44 2.58
N MET A 546 -35.18 -34.78 3.82
CA MET A 546 -34.53 -36.07 4.09
C MET A 546 -35.53 -37.23 3.97
N GLY A 547 -35.02 -38.44 3.74
CA GLY A 547 -35.85 -39.65 3.84
C GLY A 547 -36.25 -39.91 5.30
N GLU A 548 -37.31 -40.70 5.51
CA GLU A 548 -37.79 -41.05 6.86
C GLU A 548 -36.68 -41.67 7.72
N ASP A 549 -35.90 -42.60 7.18
CA ASP A 549 -34.82 -43.27 7.90
C ASP A 549 -33.70 -42.31 8.34
N ASP A 550 -33.26 -41.41 7.44
CA ASP A 550 -32.27 -40.37 7.74
C ASP A 550 -32.82 -39.37 8.78
N ALA A 551 -34.10 -39.02 8.69
CA ALA A 551 -34.75 -38.09 9.62
C ALA A 551 -34.89 -38.67 11.03
N LEU A 552 -35.26 -39.95 11.14
CA LEU A 552 -35.31 -40.68 12.41
C LEU A 552 -33.91 -40.84 13.01
N THR A 553 -32.91 -41.10 12.16
CA THR A 553 -31.51 -41.20 12.59
C THR A 553 -30.98 -39.85 13.07
N LEU A 554 -31.31 -38.74 12.41
CA LEU A 554 -30.96 -37.38 12.87
C LEU A 554 -31.63 -37.05 14.21
N LEU A 555 -32.92 -37.38 14.38
CA LEU A 555 -33.62 -37.18 15.65
C LEU A 555 -32.94 -37.98 16.78
N SER A 556 -32.48 -39.19 16.45
CA SER A 556 -31.81 -40.11 17.36
C SER A 556 -30.44 -39.61 17.82
N THR A 557 -29.60 -39.12 16.90
CA THR A 557 -28.26 -38.60 17.23
C THR A 557 -28.33 -37.33 18.09
N ARG A 558 -29.40 -36.55 18.02
CA ARG A 558 -29.64 -35.42 18.94
C ARG A 558 -30.08 -35.81 20.35
N GLY A 559 -30.05 -37.10 20.68
CA GLY A 559 -30.09 -37.61 22.07
C GLY A 559 -31.48 -37.95 22.60
N LEU A 560 -32.46 -38.20 21.72
CA LEU A 560 -33.85 -38.49 22.11
C LEU A 560 -34.23 -39.98 22.17
N LEU A 561 -33.31 -40.90 21.90
CA LEU A 561 -33.59 -42.35 21.82
C LEU A 561 -34.03 -43.00 23.15
N ASN A 562 -33.67 -42.43 24.31
CA ASN A 562 -33.91 -43.12 25.59
C ASN A 562 -35.26 -42.79 26.26
N LYS A 563 -36.15 -42.03 25.60
CA LYS A 563 -37.40 -41.53 26.20
C LYS A 563 -38.70 -41.74 25.39
N SER A 564 -38.70 -42.31 24.19
CA SER A 564 -39.89 -42.31 23.32
C SER A 564 -40.19 -43.62 22.61
N ASN A 565 -41.48 -43.82 22.31
CA ASN A 565 -41.99 -44.88 21.46
C ASN A 565 -41.58 -44.62 19.99
N GLN A 566 -41.29 -45.68 19.23
CA GLN A 566 -40.88 -45.57 17.82
C GLN A 566 -41.93 -44.86 16.94
N ASP A 567 -43.21 -44.99 17.30
CA ASP A 567 -44.33 -44.34 16.63
C ASP A 567 -44.35 -42.82 16.84
N ASP A 568 -44.01 -42.33 18.04
CA ASP A 568 -43.96 -40.89 18.34
C ASP A 568 -42.81 -40.21 17.58
N SER A 569 -41.67 -40.91 17.44
CA SER A 569 -40.54 -40.42 16.65
C SER A 569 -40.90 -40.28 15.17
N LYS A 570 -41.63 -41.24 14.61
CA LYS A 570 -42.15 -41.17 13.23
C LYS A 570 -43.15 -40.04 13.05
N ALA A 571 -44.12 -39.92 13.96
CA ALA A 571 -45.09 -38.84 13.95
C ALA A 571 -44.42 -37.46 14.01
N LEU A 572 -43.38 -37.30 14.85
CA LEU A 572 -42.64 -36.05 14.98
C LEU A 572 -41.90 -35.68 13.69
N VAL A 573 -41.09 -36.59 13.12
CA VAL A 573 -40.35 -36.26 11.89
C VAL A 573 -41.26 -36.03 10.70
N GLN A 574 -42.41 -36.70 10.66
CA GLN A 574 -43.46 -36.49 9.66
C GLN A 574 -44.10 -35.11 9.83
N ALA A 575 -44.45 -34.70 11.05
CA ALA A 575 -44.99 -33.36 11.34
C ALA A 575 -44.00 -32.24 10.99
N LEU A 576 -42.70 -32.51 11.12
CA LEU A 576 -41.62 -31.59 10.76
C LEU A 576 -41.22 -31.67 9.28
N GLU A 577 -42.00 -32.40 8.46
CA GLU A 577 -41.83 -32.58 7.02
C GLU A 577 -40.43 -33.05 6.62
N TYR A 578 -39.79 -33.82 7.49
CA TYR A 578 -38.43 -34.32 7.28
C TYR A 578 -37.42 -33.19 6.99
N ILE A 579 -37.60 -32.03 7.62
CA ILE A 579 -36.70 -30.88 7.48
C ILE A 579 -35.63 -30.92 8.58
N PRO A 580 -34.34 -31.08 8.24
CA PRO A 580 -33.27 -31.26 9.23
C PRO A 580 -33.19 -30.15 10.28
N LEU A 581 -33.36 -28.88 9.87
CA LEU A 581 -33.32 -27.74 10.79
C LEU A 581 -34.49 -27.78 11.79
N ALA A 582 -35.70 -28.12 11.33
CA ALA A 582 -36.87 -28.24 12.20
C ALA A 582 -36.73 -29.42 13.16
N ILE A 583 -36.21 -30.57 12.68
CA ILE A 583 -35.91 -31.73 13.52
C ILE A 583 -34.88 -31.38 14.60
N THR A 584 -33.80 -30.68 14.25
CA THR A 584 -32.74 -30.30 15.19
C THR A 584 -33.27 -29.34 16.27
N HIS A 585 -34.04 -28.32 15.89
CA HIS A 585 -34.65 -27.40 16.84
C HIS A 585 -35.67 -28.10 17.75
N ALA A 586 -36.54 -28.96 17.20
CA ALA A 586 -37.49 -29.75 17.99
C ALA A 586 -36.76 -30.65 18.98
N ALA A 587 -35.68 -31.30 18.54
CA ALA A 587 -34.88 -32.17 19.39
C ALA A 587 -34.23 -31.41 20.55
N ALA A 588 -33.63 -30.24 20.26
CA ALA A 588 -33.04 -29.37 21.27
C ALA A 588 -34.09 -28.88 22.29
N CYS A 589 -35.27 -28.48 21.81
CA CYS A 589 -36.38 -28.04 22.65
C CYS A 589 -36.87 -29.13 23.61
N ILE A 590 -37.09 -30.35 23.10
CA ILE A 590 -37.50 -31.50 23.90
C ILE A 590 -36.41 -31.87 24.92
N LYS A 591 -35.13 -31.88 24.50
CA LYS A 591 -33.99 -32.21 25.38
C LYS A 591 -33.82 -31.20 26.51
N ALA A 592 -34.01 -29.91 26.24
CA ALA A 592 -33.87 -28.84 27.21
C ALA A 592 -34.97 -28.82 28.29
N SER A 593 -36.04 -29.62 28.15
CA SER A 593 -37.10 -29.73 29.15
C SER A 593 -37.24 -31.17 29.65
N ALA A 594 -36.96 -31.39 30.93
CA ALA A 594 -37.10 -32.73 31.54
C ALA A 594 -38.55 -33.27 31.51
N LEU A 595 -39.55 -32.39 31.38
CA LEU A 595 -40.98 -32.70 31.40
C LEU A 595 -41.64 -32.75 30.02
N MET A 596 -40.95 -32.35 28.95
CA MET A 596 -41.53 -32.34 27.59
C MET A 596 -41.37 -33.71 26.94
N THR A 597 -42.49 -34.37 26.62
CA THR A 597 -42.49 -35.59 25.78
C THR A 597 -42.59 -35.23 24.29
N MET A 598 -42.28 -36.17 23.39
CA MET A 598 -42.49 -35.97 21.95
C MET A 598 -43.96 -35.72 21.62
N ALA A 599 -44.89 -36.46 22.26
CA ALA A 599 -46.32 -36.28 22.10
C ALA A 599 -46.79 -34.87 22.55
N ASP A 600 -46.26 -34.38 23.69
CA ASP A 600 -46.53 -33.01 24.14
C ASP A 600 -45.99 -31.96 23.16
N TYR A 601 -44.82 -32.21 22.56
CA TYR A 601 -44.24 -31.32 21.57
C TYR A 601 -45.07 -31.29 20.28
N ILE A 602 -45.49 -32.44 19.74
CA ILE A 602 -46.34 -32.54 18.54
C ILE A 602 -47.64 -31.76 18.76
N ARG A 603 -48.29 -31.93 19.92
CA ARG A 603 -49.50 -31.17 20.25
C ARG A 603 -49.27 -29.66 20.24
N ARG A 604 -48.18 -29.19 20.87
CA ARG A 604 -47.81 -27.75 20.86
C ARG A 604 -47.45 -27.26 19.45
N PHE A 605 -46.86 -28.12 18.64
CA PHE A 605 -46.53 -27.84 17.25
C PHE A 605 -47.78 -27.63 16.42
N GLU A 606 -48.76 -28.53 16.49
CA GLU A 606 -50.05 -28.40 15.80
C GLU A 606 -50.81 -27.13 16.24
N GLU A 607 -50.82 -26.82 17.54
CA GLU A 607 -51.39 -25.60 18.11
C GLU A 607 -50.66 -24.34 17.57
N SER A 608 -49.33 -24.36 17.51
CA SER A 608 -48.50 -23.27 17.00
C SER A 608 -48.65 -23.10 15.48
N GLU A 609 -48.77 -24.18 14.72
CA GLU A 609 -48.97 -24.16 13.27
C GLU A 609 -50.31 -23.51 12.93
N ALA A 610 -51.38 -23.91 13.63
CA ALA A 610 -52.70 -23.31 13.51
C ALA A 610 -52.70 -21.81 13.86
N TYR A 611 -51.91 -21.41 14.88
CA TYR A 611 -51.70 -20.00 15.22
C TYR A 611 -50.97 -19.23 14.11
N LEU A 612 -49.92 -19.81 13.52
CA LEU A 612 -49.14 -19.17 12.45
C LEU A 612 -49.95 -18.99 11.17
N VAL A 613 -50.76 -19.98 10.79
CA VAL A 613 -51.71 -19.88 9.67
C VAL A 613 -52.71 -18.73 9.88
N LYS A 614 -53.09 -18.46 11.14
CA LYS A 614 -54.01 -17.39 11.52
C LYS A 614 -53.34 -16.00 11.57
N VAL A 615 -52.06 -15.93 11.95
CA VAL A 615 -51.34 -14.68 12.28
C VAL A 615 -50.42 -14.18 11.15
N LEU A 616 -49.85 -15.05 10.32
CA LEU A 616 -48.90 -14.66 9.25
C LEU A 616 -49.57 -14.42 7.88
N GLY A 617 -50.79 -13.87 7.87
CA GLY A 617 -51.61 -13.66 6.68
C GLY A 617 -50.98 -12.80 5.55
N LYS A 618 -50.79 -13.45 4.40
CA LYS A 618 -50.79 -12.99 2.98
C LYS A 618 -49.93 -11.83 2.45
N GLU A 619 -49.43 -10.84 3.19
CA GLU A 619 -48.87 -9.63 2.52
C GLU A 619 -47.37 -9.30 2.68
N GLU A 620 -46.65 -9.69 3.74
CA GLU A 620 -45.25 -9.24 3.94
C GLU A 620 -44.14 -10.17 3.39
N TYR A 621 -44.45 -11.36 2.84
CA TYR A 621 -43.45 -12.35 2.44
C TYR A 621 -43.54 -12.76 0.96
N LYS A 622 -43.36 -11.80 0.04
CA LYS A 622 -43.38 -12.07 -1.41
C LYS A 622 -42.16 -12.84 -1.94
N ASP A 623 -41.03 -12.82 -1.25
CA ASP A 623 -39.73 -13.36 -1.74
C ASP A 623 -39.48 -14.83 -1.34
N ILE A 624 -40.39 -15.43 -0.58
CA ILE A 624 -40.38 -16.86 -0.28
C ILE A 624 -41.63 -17.41 -0.99
N ARG A 625 -41.51 -18.18 -2.09
CA ARG A 625 -42.58 -19.04 -2.64
C ARG A 625 -42.00 -20.28 -3.31
N ARG A 626 -42.42 -21.46 -2.81
CA ARG A 626 -43.13 -22.51 -3.56
C ARG A 626 -43.82 -23.55 -2.68
N ASP A 627 -43.40 -23.74 -1.42
CA ASP A 627 -44.12 -24.58 -0.45
C ASP A 627 -44.47 -23.81 0.83
N ASN A 628 -45.74 -23.86 1.25
CA ASN A 628 -46.25 -23.17 2.44
C ASN A 628 -46.08 -24.00 3.71
N SER A 629 -46.11 -25.33 3.60
CA SER A 629 -46.07 -26.28 4.73
C SER A 629 -44.69 -26.24 5.43
N ILE A 630 -43.60 -26.33 4.66
CA ILE A 630 -42.20 -26.31 5.14
C ILE A 630 -41.83 -25.04 5.91
N ARG A 631 -42.51 -23.91 5.65
CA ARG A 631 -42.33 -22.68 6.44
C ARG A 631 -42.92 -22.79 7.81
N HIS A 632 -44.10 -23.38 7.91
CA HIS A 632 -44.78 -23.50 9.18
C HIS A 632 -43.98 -24.42 10.11
N ALA A 633 -43.35 -25.48 9.59
CA ALA A 633 -42.54 -26.37 10.41
C ALA A 633 -41.34 -25.69 11.09
N VAL A 634 -40.53 -24.91 10.36
CA VAL A 634 -39.38 -24.21 10.95
C VAL A 634 -39.82 -23.04 11.84
N ILE A 635 -40.87 -22.30 11.45
CA ILE A 635 -41.35 -21.14 12.23
C ILE A 635 -42.06 -21.61 13.51
N ALA A 636 -42.89 -22.65 13.46
CA ALA A 636 -43.55 -23.23 14.63
C ALA A 636 -42.53 -23.77 15.62
N THR A 637 -41.53 -24.48 15.10
CA THR A 637 -40.46 -25.03 15.93
C THR A 637 -39.58 -23.95 16.56
N TRP A 638 -39.25 -22.89 15.81
CA TRP A 638 -38.62 -21.69 16.36
C TRP A 638 -39.49 -21.06 17.44
N GLN A 639 -40.81 -20.93 17.22
CA GLN A 639 -41.73 -20.30 18.17
C GLN A 639 -41.81 -21.08 19.49
N ILE A 640 -41.84 -22.41 19.43
CA ILE A 640 -41.84 -23.27 20.62
C ILE A 640 -40.51 -23.14 21.36
N SER A 641 -39.39 -23.22 20.64
CA SER A 641 -38.05 -23.05 21.20
C SER A 641 -37.87 -21.68 21.86
N PHE A 642 -38.29 -20.62 21.17
CA PHE A 642 -38.25 -19.25 21.68
C PHE A 642 -39.15 -19.07 22.91
N ALA A 643 -40.36 -19.64 22.91
CA ALA A 643 -41.25 -19.59 24.08
C ALA A 643 -40.64 -20.31 25.30
N GLN A 644 -39.90 -21.39 25.07
CA GLN A 644 -39.17 -22.10 26.12
C GLN A 644 -37.98 -21.28 26.63
N ILE A 645 -37.15 -20.71 25.76
CA ILE A 645 -36.06 -19.80 26.15
C ILE A 645 -36.63 -18.62 26.93
N GLN A 646 -37.69 -17.99 26.44
CA GLN A 646 -38.36 -16.89 27.14
C GLN A 646 -38.82 -17.27 28.55
N GLY A 647 -39.25 -18.52 28.76
CA GLY A 647 -39.69 -19.01 30.07
C GLY A 647 -38.55 -19.48 30.99
N THR A 648 -37.37 -19.81 30.45
CA THR A 648 -36.24 -20.40 31.20
C THR A 648 -35.08 -19.43 31.37
N GLU A 649 -34.67 -18.76 30.30
CA GLU A 649 -33.60 -17.75 30.24
C GLU A 649 -34.07 -16.50 29.46
N PRO A 650 -34.85 -15.60 30.10
CA PRO A 650 -35.43 -14.43 29.44
C PRO A 650 -34.39 -13.49 28.80
N PHE A 651 -33.18 -13.40 29.36
CA PHE A 651 -32.12 -12.53 28.83
C PHE A 651 -31.53 -13.05 27.51
N ALA A 652 -31.53 -14.36 27.29
CA ALA A 652 -31.13 -14.92 26.00
C ALA A 652 -32.18 -14.60 24.93
N ALA A 653 -33.47 -14.66 25.28
CA ALA A 653 -34.55 -14.23 24.38
C ALA A 653 -34.45 -12.73 24.02
N ASP A 654 -34.12 -11.88 25.00
CA ASP A 654 -33.89 -10.44 24.81
C ASP A 654 -32.68 -10.16 23.89
N LEU A 655 -31.58 -10.89 24.08
CA LEU A 655 -30.40 -10.79 23.22
C LEU A 655 -30.74 -11.19 21.77
N LEU A 656 -31.49 -12.28 21.58
CA LEU A 656 -31.95 -12.70 20.26
C LEU A 656 -32.83 -11.63 19.60
N ALA A 657 -33.70 -10.98 20.39
CA ALA A 657 -34.54 -9.87 19.93
C ALA A 657 -33.68 -8.70 19.42
N LEU A 658 -32.68 -8.28 20.21
CA LEU A 658 -31.78 -7.18 19.87
C LEU A 658 -30.92 -7.52 18.64
N MET A 659 -30.30 -8.70 18.60
CA MET A 659 -29.49 -9.16 17.48
C MET A 659 -30.28 -9.17 16.17
N SER A 660 -31.58 -9.40 16.23
CA SER A 660 -32.41 -9.36 15.03
C SER A 660 -32.45 -7.98 14.37
N MET A 661 -32.13 -6.89 15.09
CA MET A 661 -32.14 -5.52 14.60
C MET A 661 -30.85 -5.09 13.86
N PHE A 662 -29.75 -5.81 14.02
CA PHE A 662 -28.52 -5.51 13.27
C PHE A 662 -28.54 -6.14 11.88
N ASP A 663 -27.47 -5.94 11.10
CA ASP A 663 -27.25 -6.85 9.98
C ASP A 663 -27.14 -8.28 10.53
N ARG A 664 -27.73 -9.26 9.86
CA ARG A 664 -27.86 -10.64 10.38
C ARG A 664 -26.52 -11.38 10.52
N GLN A 665 -25.45 -10.73 10.11
CA GLN A 665 -24.23 -11.34 9.70
C GLN A 665 -23.09 -10.38 10.12
N GLY A 666 -22.04 -10.92 10.75
CA GLY A 666 -20.90 -10.08 11.19
C GLY A 666 -21.25 -9.10 12.30
N ILE A 667 -22.17 -9.46 13.19
CA ILE A 667 -22.53 -8.61 14.34
C ILE A 667 -21.32 -8.61 15.29
N PRO A 668 -20.62 -7.47 15.48
CA PRO A 668 -19.39 -7.47 16.27
C PRO A 668 -19.69 -7.81 17.73
N LEU A 669 -18.96 -8.75 18.33
CA LEU A 669 -19.16 -9.09 19.73
C LEU A 669 -18.91 -7.87 20.64
N CYS A 670 -18.01 -6.95 20.26
CA CYS A 670 -17.80 -5.69 20.98
C CYS A 670 -19.05 -4.77 21.00
N LEU A 671 -19.90 -4.85 19.96
CA LEU A 671 -21.18 -4.14 19.93
C LEU A 671 -22.19 -4.80 20.88
N LEU A 672 -22.24 -6.14 20.91
CA LEU A 672 -23.13 -6.89 21.81
C LEU A 672 -22.72 -6.80 23.28
N ARG A 673 -21.41 -6.76 23.59
CA ARG A 673 -20.90 -6.57 24.97
C ARG A 673 -21.26 -5.20 25.56
N LYS A 674 -21.57 -4.21 24.73
CA LYS A 674 -22.15 -2.94 25.21
C LYS A 674 -23.62 -3.07 25.62
N ALA A 675 -24.34 -4.08 25.12
CA ALA A 675 -25.75 -4.29 25.39
C ALA A 675 -26.01 -5.23 26.59
N CYS A 676 -25.10 -6.18 26.86
CA CYS A 676 -25.20 -7.09 28.00
C CYS A 676 -23.84 -7.46 28.61
N ILE A 677 -23.83 -7.70 29.93
CA ILE A 677 -22.63 -7.99 30.73
C ILE A 677 -22.24 -9.47 30.60
N ASP A 678 -23.22 -10.38 30.67
CA ASP A 678 -23.03 -11.84 30.63
C ASP A 678 -23.23 -12.41 29.21
N LEU A 679 -22.66 -11.74 28.20
CA LEU A 679 -22.89 -12.08 26.79
C LEU A 679 -22.58 -13.55 26.47
N ASP A 680 -21.50 -14.08 27.02
CA ASP A 680 -21.00 -15.41 26.67
C ASP A 680 -21.98 -16.51 27.15
N ASP A 681 -22.55 -16.40 28.36
CA ASP A 681 -23.55 -17.34 28.88
C ASP A 681 -24.88 -17.28 28.10
N LEU A 682 -25.31 -16.08 27.72
CA LEU A 682 -26.52 -15.90 26.91
C LEU A 682 -26.36 -16.43 25.49
N LEU A 683 -25.18 -16.27 24.90
CA LEU A 683 -24.87 -16.82 23.58
C LEU A 683 -24.83 -18.35 23.61
N ILE A 684 -24.35 -18.97 24.69
CA ILE A 684 -24.38 -20.43 24.86
C ILE A 684 -25.81 -20.95 24.75
N VAL A 685 -26.77 -20.34 25.44
CA VAL A 685 -28.19 -20.73 25.37
C VAL A 685 -28.73 -20.62 23.93
N LEU A 686 -28.42 -19.53 23.22
CA LEU A 686 -28.90 -19.35 21.84
C LEU A 686 -28.23 -20.31 20.84
N VAL A 687 -26.99 -20.72 21.11
CA VAL A 687 -26.26 -21.74 20.34
C VAL A 687 -26.81 -23.13 20.62
N ASP A 688 -27.14 -23.47 21.87
CA ASP A 688 -27.71 -24.77 22.27
C ASP A 688 -29.05 -25.04 21.59
N PHE A 689 -29.89 -24.01 21.44
CA PHE A 689 -31.13 -24.09 20.67
C PHE A 689 -30.91 -23.94 19.15
N SER A 690 -29.67 -23.83 18.68
CA SER A 690 -29.28 -23.66 17.28
C SER A 690 -29.95 -22.46 16.58
N LEU A 691 -30.11 -21.35 17.30
CA LEU A 691 -30.72 -20.10 16.81
C LEU A 691 -29.69 -19.10 16.27
N VAL A 692 -28.47 -19.13 16.81
CA VAL A 692 -27.34 -18.25 16.49
C VAL A 692 -26.08 -19.10 16.26
N ARG A 693 -25.14 -18.59 15.47
CA ARG A 693 -23.78 -19.15 15.32
C ARG A 693 -22.74 -18.10 15.68
N ILE A 694 -21.60 -18.53 16.20
CA ILE A 694 -20.47 -17.66 16.55
C ILE A 694 -19.33 -17.92 15.57
N ASP A 695 -18.81 -16.86 14.98
CA ASP A 695 -17.54 -16.87 14.24
C ASP A 695 -16.42 -16.45 15.20
N ILE A 696 -15.58 -17.42 15.55
CA ILE A 696 -14.47 -17.26 16.49
C ILE A 696 -13.33 -16.42 15.87
N GLY A 697 -13.15 -16.44 14.55
CA GLY A 697 -12.05 -15.74 13.88
C GLY A 697 -12.28 -14.24 13.75
N GLN A 698 -13.53 -13.83 13.50
CA GLN A 698 -13.90 -12.41 13.30
C GLN A 698 -14.48 -11.74 14.55
N GLU A 699 -14.51 -12.44 15.69
CA GLU A 699 -15.19 -12.03 16.92
C GLU A 699 -16.60 -11.49 16.61
N SER A 700 -17.39 -12.29 15.89
CA SER A 700 -18.71 -11.87 15.42
C SER A 700 -19.77 -12.96 15.56
N ALA A 701 -21.03 -12.56 15.64
CA ALA A 701 -22.16 -13.48 15.69
C ALA A 701 -23.00 -13.41 14.41
N GLU A 702 -23.61 -14.54 14.06
CA GLU A 702 -24.49 -14.69 12.91
C GLU A 702 -25.85 -15.26 13.29
N MET A 703 -26.91 -14.69 12.70
CA MET A 703 -28.27 -15.15 12.86
C MET A 703 -28.80 -15.73 11.54
N HIS A 704 -29.45 -16.89 11.62
CA HIS A 704 -30.10 -17.48 10.47
C HIS A 704 -31.25 -16.57 9.98
N ARG A 705 -31.33 -16.30 8.67
CA ARG A 705 -32.33 -15.36 8.10
C ARG A 705 -33.77 -15.69 8.48
N VAL A 706 -34.13 -16.98 8.53
CA VAL A 706 -35.49 -17.39 8.95
C VAL A 706 -35.73 -17.06 10.42
N VAL A 707 -34.75 -17.26 11.30
CA VAL A 707 -34.84 -16.90 12.73
C VAL A 707 -34.98 -15.39 12.88
N GLN A 708 -34.17 -14.60 12.17
CA GLN A 708 -34.25 -13.13 12.21
C GLN A 708 -35.60 -12.61 11.74
N LEU A 709 -36.11 -13.12 10.61
CA LEU A 709 -37.41 -12.70 10.06
C LEU A 709 -38.56 -13.12 10.98
N SER A 710 -38.54 -14.35 11.49
CA SER A 710 -39.53 -14.82 12.46
C SER A 710 -39.53 -13.97 13.72
N MET A 711 -38.35 -13.62 14.24
CA MET A 711 -38.22 -12.77 15.42
C MET A 711 -38.79 -11.37 15.16
N LYS A 712 -38.42 -10.73 14.04
CA LYS A 712 -38.98 -9.42 13.64
C LYS A 712 -40.50 -9.48 13.48
N ALA A 713 -41.03 -10.53 12.85
CA ALA A 713 -42.47 -10.72 12.65
C ALA A 713 -43.22 -10.87 13.97
N TRP A 714 -42.69 -11.70 14.87
CA TRP A 714 -43.23 -11.93 16.19
C TRP A 714 -43.23 -10.65 17.04
N LEU A 715 -42.12 -9.89 17.00
CA LEU A 715 -41.99 -8.61 17.69
C LEU A 715 -42.99 -7.57 17.16
N LYS A 716 -43.22 -7.53 15.83
CA LYS A 716 -44.22 -6.64 15.21
C LYS A 716 -45.65 -7.01 15.62
N ASN A 717 -45.99 -8.29 15.65
CA ASN A 717 -47.35 -8.75 15.99
C ASN A 717 -47.74 -8.46 17.45
N ARG A 718 -46.76 -8.33 18.36
CA ARG A 718 -46.98 -7.93 19.76
C ARG A 718 -47.26 -6.43 19.96
N GLN A 719 -47.08 -5.59 18.92
CA GLN A 719 -47.39 -4.14 18.99
C GLN A 719 -48.88 -3.81 19.20
N THR A 720 -49.78 -4.81 19.20
CA THR A 720 -51.24 -4.62 19.26
C THR A 720 -51.83 -4.55 20.67
N THR A 721 -51.04 -4.58 21.75
CA THR A 721 -51.56 -4.40 23.11
C THR A 721 -51.00 -3.13 23.74
N PRO A 722 -51.79 -2.05 23.92
CA PRO A 722 -51.31 -0.82 24.54
C PRO A 722 -51.12 -1.06 26.04
N GLN A 723 -49.87 -1.12 26.51
CA GLN A 723 -49.59 -0.90 27.92
C GLN A 723 -49.36 0.60 28.14
N THR A 724 -50.35 1.20 28.81
CA THR A 724 -50.36 2.57 29.33
C THR A 724 -49.11 2.84 30.16
N GLY A 725 -48.52 4.01 29.94
CA GLY A 725 -47.16 4.32 30.35
C GLY A 725 -46.92 4.35 31.87
N GLN A 726 -45.76 3.81 32.25
CA GLN A 726 -44.89 4.33 33.31
C GLN A 726 -43.57 3.54 33.29
N SER A 727 -42.58 4.03 32.55
CA SER A 727 -41.19 3.55 32.69
C SER A 727 -40.48 4.44 33.70
N ARG A 728 -40.58 4.09 34.98
CA ARG A 728 -39.81 4.69 36.07
C ARG A 728 -38.57 3.83 36.30
N ARG A 729 -37.37 4.42 36.13
CA ARG A 729 -36.09 3.82 36.55
C ARG A 729 -36.16 3.50 38.05
N VAL A 730 -36.15 2.22 38.42
CA VAL A 730 -35.78 1.77 39.77
C VAL A 730 -35.03 0.44 39.66
N SER A 731 -33.79 0.42 40.16
CA SER A 731 -32.99 -0.70 40.68
C SER A 731 -32.94 -2.05 39.93
N ASN A 732 -31.75 -2.38 39.42
CA ASN A 732 -31.07 -3.70 39.36
C ASN A 732 -31.83 -5.01 39.05
N THR A 733 -33.02 -4.97 38.45
CA THR A 733 -33.67 -6.16 37.89
C THR A 733 -34.33 -5.80 36.55
N MET A 734 -33.82 -6.39 35.46
CA MET A 734 -34.29 -6.20 34.09
C MET A 734 -35.76 -6.63 33.93
N VAL A 735 -36.57 -5.80 33.30
CA VAL A 735 -37.97 -6.07 32.92
C VAL A 735 -38.01 -6.68 31.51
N PRO A 736 -38.90 -7.64 31.18
CA PRO A 736 -38.85 -8.39 29.90
C PRO A 736 -39.06 -7.50 28.64
N ARG A 737 -38.22 -7.67 27.60
CA ARG A 737 -38.13 -6.77 26.42
C ARG A 737 -38.91 -7.31 25.20
N HIS A 738 -40.20 -7.02 25.09
CA HIS A 738 -41.08 -7.78 24.16
C HIS A 738 -41.90 -6.93 23.17
N ASP A 739 -41.31 -5.89 22.58
CA ASP A 739 -41.87 -5.25 21.39
C ASP A 739 -40.79 -4.79 20.40
N TYR A 740 -41.17 -4.73 19.12
CA TYR A 740 -40.26 -4.38 18.02
C TYR A 740 -39.65 -2.98 18.17
N ALA A 741 -40.43 -2.01 18.65
CA ALA A 741 -39.97 -0.62 18.75
C ALA A 741 -38.87 -0.47 19.81
N THR A 742 -39.03 -1.14 20.96
CA THR A 742 -38.03 -1.13 22.04
C THR A 742 -36.69 -1.71 21.56
N CYS A 743 -36.71 -2.84 20.86
CA CYS A 743 -35.49 -3.48 20.34
C CYS A 743 -34.82 -2.62 19.24
N ALA A 744 -35.61 -2.09 18.31
CA ALA A 744 -35.10 -1.24 17.23
C ALA A 744 -34.48 0.06 17.78
N ARG A 745 -35.09 0.64 18.82
CA ARG A 745 -34.58 1.81 19.55
C ARG A 745 -33.23 1.55 20.21
N GLU A 746 -33.10 0.45 20.96
CA GLU A 746 -31.86 0.09 21.64
C GLU A 746 -30.72 -0.15 20.65
N ALA A 747 -30.99 -0.87 19.55
CA ALA A 747 -30.02 -1.09 18.49
C ALA A 747 -29.56 0.22 17.84
N LEU A 748 -30.48 1.15 17.56
CA LEU A 748 -30.16 2.48 17.04
C LEU A 748 -29.22 3.24 17.99
N PHE A 749 -29.54 3.29 19.29
CA PHE A 749 -28.71 4.00 20.26
C PHE A 749 -27.32 3.38 20.40
N LEU A 750 -27.21 2.05 20.43
CA LEU A 750 -25.93 1.36 20.48
C LEU A 750 -25.05 1.70 19.27
N VAL A 751 -25.61 1.67 18.06
CA VAL A 751 -24.86 1.99 16.83
C VAL A 751 -24.50 3.47 16.78
N ALA A 752 -25.43 4.37 17.13
CA ALA A 752 -25.16 5.82 17.17
C ALA A 752 -24.06 6.18 18.18
N ASP A 753 -23.94 5.45 19.29
CA ASP A 753 -22.89 5.62 20.31
C ASP A 753 -21.51 5.15 19.83
N VAL A 754 -21.44 4.01 19.12
CA VAL A 754 -20.15 3.46 18.66
C VAL A 754 -19.67 4.04 17.34
N TYR A 755 -20.56 4.59 16.52
CA TYR A 755 -20.19 5.07 15.18
C TYR A 755 -19.36 6.37 15.29
N PRO A 756 -18.06 6.33 14.97
CA PRO A 756 -17.18 7.44 15.29
C PRO A 756 -17.43 8.64 14.38
N HIS A 757 -17.13 9.84 14.90
CA HIS A 757 -17.05 11.03 14.06
C HIS A 757 -15.89 10.85 13.07
N SER A 758 -16.15 11.06 11.78
CA SER A 758 -15.18 10.73 10.74
C SER A 758 -13.97 11.65 10.82
N ASN A 759 -12.81 11.04 10.93
CA ASN A 759 -11.51 11.64 10.71
C ASN A 759 -10.59 10.60 10.05
N LEU A 760 -9.39 11.01 9.64
CA LEU A 760 -8.46 10.11 8.95
C LEU A 760 -8.04 8.87 9.76
N THR A 761 -8.18 8.88 11.10
CA THR A 761 -7.78 7.78 12.00
C THR A 761 -8.88 6.74 12.19
N ASN A 762 -10.16 7.13 12.13
CA ASN A 762 -11.30 6.26 12.45
C ASN A 762 -11.98 5.63 11.22
N ARG A 763 -11.42 5.82 10.01
CA ARG A 763 -11.97 5.35 8.72
C ARG A 763 -12.32 3.85 8.73
N GLY A 764 -11.45 3.00 9.27
CA GLY A 764 -11.68 1.55 9.33
C GLY A 764 -12.86 1.15 10.21
N LEU A 765 -13.05 1.86 11.35
CA LEU A 765 -14.19 1.65 12.24
C LEU A 765 -15.49 2.13 11.60
N CYS A 766 -15.49 3.28 10.93
CA CYS A 766 -16.65 3.74 10.15
C CYS A 766 -17.07 2.66 9.14
N SER A 767 -16.12 2.10 8.39
CA SER A 767 -16.40 1.03 7.42
C SER A 767 -16.96 -0.24 8.06
N LYS A 768 -16.43 -0.67 9.22
CA LYS A 768 -16.89 -1.87 9.94
C LYS A 768 -18.34 -1.73 10.45
N TYR A 769 -18.72 -0.55 10.93
CA TYR A 769 -20.07 -0.32 11.47
C TYR A 769 -21.10 0.11 10.42
N LEU A 770 -20.68 0.48 9.20
CA LEU A 770 -21.59 1.00 8.16
C LEU A 770 -22.75 0.04 7.81
N PRO A 771 -22.55 -1.29 7.65
CA PRO A 771 -23.67 -2.21 7.36
C PRO A 771 -24.70 -2.26 8.50
N HIS A 772 -24.22 -2.23 9.75
CA HIS A 772 -25.07 -2.21 10.94
C HIS A 772 -25.83 -0.89 11.09
N ALA A 773 -25.17 0.23 10.76
CA ALA A 773 -25.80 1.55 10.71
C ALA A 773 -26.94 1.60 9.69
N TYR A 774 -26.74 1.05 8.49
CA TYR A 774 -27.83 0.93 7.51
C TYR A 774 -28.96 0.00 7.98
N ALA A 775 -28.63 -1.11 8.65
CA ALA A 775 -29.64 -2.02 9.18
C ALA A 775 -30.54 -1.34 10.22
N VAL A 776 -29.97 -0.61 11.19
CA VAL A 776 -30.74 0.08 12.23
C VAL A 776 -31.54 1.27 11.69
N LEU A 777 -31.01 2.01 10.71
CA LEU A 777 -31.74 3.09 10.03
C LEU A 777 -32.94 2.55 9.24
N LYS A 778 -32.84 1.35 8.65
CA LYS A 778 -33.92 0.71 7.90
C LYS A 778 -35.03 0.13 8.77
N ASN A 779 -34.76 -0.19 10.04
CA ASN A 779 -35.72 -0.89 10.88
C ASN A 779 -36.97 -0.08 11.24
N GLY A 780 -37.04 1.21 10.91
CA GLY A 780 -38.24 2.04 11.09
C GLY A 780 -38.61 2.17 12.56
N VAL A 781 -37.97 3.11 13.27
CA VAL A 781 -38.22 3.34 14.69
C VAL A 781 -39.38 4.34 14.88
N SER A 782 -40.04 4.27 16.03
CA SER A 782 -41.04 5.23 16.52
C SER A 782 -40.54 6.68 16.42
N ARG A 783 -41.47 7.65 16.44
CA ARG A 783 -41.19 9.09 16.30
C ARG A 783 -40.83 9.77 17.62
N SER A 784 -40.21 9.07 18.58
CA SER A 784 -39.81 9.76 19.81
C SER A 784 -38.70 10.75 19.52
N THR A 785 -38.69 11.87 20.24
CA THR A 785 -37.70 12.92 20.00
C THR A 785 -36.28 12.41 20.20
N GLU A 786 -36.01 11.53 21.18
CA GLU A 786 -34.66 10.99 21.42
C GLU A 786 -34.16 10.07 20.30
N GLU A 787 -35.04 9.26 19.70
CA GLU A 787 -34.70 8.39 18.56
C GLU A 787 -34.35 9.21 17.33
N LEU A 788 -35.16 10.23 17.02
CA LEU A 788 -34.91 11.13 15.89
C LEU A 788 -33.60 11.90 16.06
N LYS A 789 -33.22 12.25 17.31
CA LYS A 789 -31.91 12.84 17.61
C LYS A 789 -30.77 11.88 17.33
N ALA A 790 -30.86 10.63 17.80
CA ALA A 790 -29.85 9.60 17.54
C ALA A 790 -29.69 9.28 16.04
N GLN A 791 -30.80 9.21 15.30
CA GLN A 791 -30.78 9.07 13.83
C GLN A 791 -30.08 10.26 13.16
N GLY A 792 -30.43 11.49 13.57
CA GLY A 792 -29.82 12.70 13.06
C GLY A 792 -28.30 12.72 13.24
N TYR A 793 -27.80 12.28 14.41
CA TYR A 793 -26.36 12.16 14.68
C TYR A 793 -25.69 11.09 13.84
N LEU A 794 -26.27 9.90 13.80
CA LEU A 794 -25.71 8.79 13.02
C LEU A 794 -25.61 9.16 11.54
N LEU A 795 -26.66 9.77 10.97
CA LEU A 795 -26.67 10.26 9.60
C LEU A 795 -25.66 11.39 9.37
N CYS A 796 -25.48 12.30 10.33
CA CYS A 796 -24.44 13.35 10.24
C CYS A 796 -23.03 12.75 10.18
N ASN A 797 -22.75 11.75 11.04
CA ASN A 797 -21.45 11.09 11.10
C ASN A 797 -21.20 10.26 9.82
N ILE A 798 -22.20 9.54 9.32
CA ILE A 798 -22.13 8.82 8.04
C ILE A 798 -21.91 9.80 6.88
N GLY A 799 -22.65 10.90 6.83
CA GLY A 799 -22.50 11.93 5.79
C GLY A 799 -21.12 12.56 5.79
N THR A 800 -20.57 12.85 6.98
CA THR A 800 -19.21 13.36 7.15
C THR A 800 -18.16 12.34 6.69
N TYR A 801 -18.34 11.06 7.03
CA TYR A 801 -17.50 9.97 6.51
C TYR A 801 -17.51 9.93 4.99
N LEU A 802 -18.69 9.89 4.39
CA LEU A 802 -18.84 9.80 2.93
C LEU A 802 -18.32 11.04 2.19
N LEU A 803 -18.42 12.23 2.80
CA LEU A 803 -17.78 13.45 2.30
C LEU A 803 -16.25 13.26 2.21
N HIS A 804 -15.62 12.74 3.26
CA HIS A 804 -14.17 12.46 3.24
C HIS A 804 -13.79 11.33 2.28
N GLU A 805 -14.69 10.38 2.03
CA GLU A 805 -14.54 9.33 1.02
C GLU A 805 -14.81 9.80 -0.41
N CYS A 806 -15.14 11.08 -0.62
CA CYS A 806 -15.54 11.65 -1.91
C CYS A 806 -16.78 10.99 -2.54
N ARG A 807 -17.62 10.34 -1.73
CA ARG A 807 -18.93 9.77 -2.13
C ARG A 807 -20.02 10.83 -2.01
N TRP A 808 -19.86 11.92 -2.77
CA TRP A 808 -20.61 13.17 -2.59
C TRP A 808 -22.13 13.02 -2.69
N LYS A 809 -22.62 12.11 -3.55
CA LYS A 809 -24.06 11.87 -3.73
C LYS A 809 -24.69 11.22 -2.50
N GLU A 810 -24.03 10.21 -1.95
CA GLU A 810 -24.51 9.54 -0.73
C GLU A 810 -24.34 10.44 0.49
N ALA A 811 -23.24 11.22 0.53
CA ALA A 811 -23.05 12.25 1.55
C ALA A 811 -24.17 13.29 1.53
N GLU A 812 -24.61 13.75 0.36
CA GLU A 812 -25.71 14.71 0.21
C GLU A 812 -27.03 14.16 0.75
N GLN A 813 -27.33 12.90 0.44
CA GLN A 813 -28.52 12.22 0.95
C GLN A 813 -28.53 12.23 2.48
N HIS A 814 -27.47 11.69 3.10
CA HIS A 814 -27.41 11.56 4.55
C HIS A 814 -27.29 12.92 5.26
N ALA A 815 -26.58 13.90 4.68
CA ALA A 815 -26.50 15.26 5.22
C ALA A 815 -27.87 15.97 5.21
N SER A 816 -28.64 15.81 4.13
CA SER A 816 -29.98 16.40 3.99
C SER A 816 -31.00 15.75 4.93
N GLU A 817 -30.94 14.42 5.07
CA GLU A 817 -31.77 13.69 6.03
C GLU A 817 -31.42 14.09 7.48
N SER A 818 -30.13 14.16 7.82
CA SER A 818 -29.65 14.63 9.13
C SER A 818 -30.16 16.04 9.44
N LEU A 819 -30.05 16.96 8.49
CA LEU A 819 -30.55 18.34 8.64
C LEU A 819 -32.05 18.37 8.91
N THR A 820 -32.82 17.56 8.18
CA THR A 820 -34.28 17.48 8.34
C THR A 820 -34.65 16.99 9.74
N LEU A 821 -33.95 15.96 10.24
CA LEU A 821 -34.16 15.42 11.59
C LEU A 821 -33.72 16.40 12.68
N HIS A 822 -32.57 17.05 12.55
CA HIS A 822 -32.10 18.03 13.54
C HIS A 822 -33.02 19.26 13.61
N LYS A 823 -33.45 19.80 12.46
CA LYS A 823 -34.47 20.88 12.41
C LYS A 823 -35.75 20.48 13.14
N ALA A 824 -36.24 19.26 12.90
CA ALA A 824 -37.48 18.77 13.52
C ALA A 824 -37.36 18.50 15.03
N THR A 825 -36.17 18.13 15.53
CA THR A 825 -35.99 17.66 16.91
C THR A 825 -35.40 18.70 17.86
N PHE A 826 -34.50 19.54 17.37
CA PHE A 826 -33.82 20.56 18.16
C PHE A 826 -34.24 21.98 17.78
N GLY A 827 -35.07 22.15 16.75
CA GLY A 827 -35.38 23.47 16.19
C GLY A 827 -34.31 23.96 15.22
N SER A 828 -34.58 25.11 14.61
CA SER A 828 -33.67 25.74 13.65
C SER A 828 -32.43 26.32 14.34
N GLU A 829 -32.60 26.79 15.57
CA GLU A 829 -31.64 27.51 16.41
C GLU A 829 -30.55 26.63 17.04
N SER A 830 -30.66 25.31 16.92
CA SER A 830 -29.74 24.37 17.56
C SER A 830 -28.38 24.29 16.85
N HIS A 831 -27.31 24.15 17.65
CA HIS A 831 -25.96 23.92 17.14
C HIS A 831 -25.87 22.64 16.27
N TYR A 832 -26.69 21.63 16.54
CA TYR A 832 -26.75 20.42 15.73
C TYR A 832 -27.37 20.66 14.35
N THR A 833 -28.40 21.50 14.28
CA THR A 833 -29.03 21.93 13.02
C THR A 833 -28.06 22.74 12.17
N ILE A 834 -27.35 23.67 12.79
CA ILE A 834 -26.31 24.47 12.14
C ILE A 834 -25.13 23.59 11.68
N GLY A 835 -24.73 22.60 12.48
CA GLY A 835 -23.74 21.58 12.08
C GLY A 835 -24.16 20.80 10.83
N SER A 836 -25.42 20.36 10.73
CA SER A 836 -25.93 19.67 9.54
C SER A 836 -26.08 20.61 8.34
N LEU A 837 -26.48 21.89 8.52
CA LEU A 837 -26.47 22.90 7.46
C LEU A 837 -25.07 23.06 6.88
N ARG A 838 -24.06 23.13 7.75
CA ARG A 838 -22.66 23.22 7.36
C ARG A 838 -22.19 21.99 6.60
N LEU A 839 -22.61 20.79 7.00
CA LEU A 839 -22.31 19.55 6.27
C LEU A 839 -22.94 19.56 4.87
N VAL A 840 -24.20 20.00 4.73
CA VAL A 840 -24.85 20.16 3.43
C VAL A 840 -24.10 21.17 2.55
N GLY A 841 -23.76 22.34 3.10
CA GLY A 841 -22.98 23.36 2.39
C GLY A 841 -21.60 22.86 1.94
N SER A 842 -20.90 22.12 2.80
CA SER A 842 -19.60 21.51 2.48
C SER A 842 -19.72 20.42 1.42
N THR A 843 -20.82 19.66 1.43
CA THR A 843 -21.11 18.66 0.40
C THR A 843 -21.37 19.31 -0.96
N TYR A 844 -22.15 20.39 -1.01
CA TYR A 844 -22.35 21.16 -2.22
C TYR A 844 -21.04 21.77 -2.75
N ALA A 845 -20.18 22.27 -1.85
CA ALA A 845 -18.84 22.74 -2.24
C ALA A 845 -17.99 21.60 -2.84
N GLY A 846 -18.00 20.40 -2.24
CA GLY A 846 -17.33 19.22 -2.78
C GLY A 846 -17.83 18.79 -4.16
N GLN A 847 -19.11 19.03 -4.46
CA GLN A 847 -19.72 18.83 -5.78
C GLN A 847 -19.51 20.00 -6.76
N CYS A 848 -18.74 21.03 -6.37
CA CYS A 848 -18.55 22.27 -7.15
C CYS A 848 -19.86 23.06 -7.40
N ARG A 849 -20.90 22.86 -6.57
CA ARG A 849 -22.15 23.63 -6.58
C ARG A 849 -22.02 24.88 -5.71
N TRP A 850 -21.10 25.77 -6.11
CA TRP A 850 -20.67 26.91 -5.29
C TRP A 850 -21.79 27.86 -4.85
N LYS A 851 -22.76 28.14 -5.73
CA LYS A 851 -23.90 29.02 -5.42
C LYS A 851 -24.82 28.42 -4.35
N ASP A 852 -25.08 27.11 -4.43
CA ASP A 852 -25.89 26.42 -3.44
C ASP A 852 -25.15 26.35 -2.08
N ALA A 853 -23.84 26.08 -2.12
CA ALA A 853 -22.98 26.07 -0.94
C ALA A 853 -22.91 27.45 -0.26
N GLU A 854 -22.75 28.54 -1.03
CA GLU A 854 -22.72 29.92 -0.52
C GLU A 854 -24.02 30.28 0.17
N ARG A 855 -25.17 29.99 -0.47
CA ARG A 855 -26.48 30.24 0.13
C ARG A 855 -26.62 29.53 1.48
N VAL A 856 -26.31 28.23 1.54
CA VAL A 856 -26.51 27.41 2.74
C VAL A 856 -25.53 27.79 3.86
N LEU A 857 -24.26 28.06 3.54
CA LEU A 857 -23.26 28.43 4.54
C LEU A 857 -23.47 29.86 5.07
N VAL A 858 -23.96 30.79 4.24
CA VAL A 858 -24.35 32.14 4.69
C VAL A 858 -25.57 32.07 5.62
N GLU A 859 -26.58 31.27 5.27
CA GLU A 859 -27.73 30.99 6.17
C GLU A 859 -27.23 30.41 7.50
N SER A 860 -26.36 29.39 7.45
CA SER A 860 -25.75 28.78 8.64
C SER A 860 -25.02 29.81 9.51
N MET A 861 -24.27 30.74 8.91
CA MET A 861 -23.53 31.77 9.65
C MET A 861 -24.49 32.79 10.28
N GLN A 862 -25.49 33.26 9.53
CA GLN A 862 -26.48 34.22 10.03
C GLN A 862 -27.25 33.64 11.22
N MET A 863 -27.65 32.37 11.12
CA MET A 863 -28.28 31.65 12.22
C MET A 863 -27.35 31.52 13.41
N ALA A 864 -26.09 31.11 13.19
CA ALA A 864 -25.12 31.00 14.28
C ALA A 864 -24.90 32.34 15.02
N LYS A 865 -24.74 33.44 14.26
CA LYS A 865 -24.64 34.80 14.81
C LYS A 865 -25.89 35.22 15.59
N MET A 866 -27.08 34.92 15.06
CA MET A 866 -28.34 35.29 15.69
C MET A 866 -28.57 34.58 17.03
N TYR A 867 -28.28 33.29 17.11
CA TYR A 867 -28.64 32.46 18.26
C TYR A 867 -27.52 32.30 19.29
N PHE A 868 -26.26 32.28 18.87
CA PHE A 868 -25.11 32.10 19.76
C PHE A 868 -24.27 33.37 19.92
N GLY A 869 -24.52 34.39 19.10
CA GLY A 869 -23.72 35.60 19.07
C GLY A 869 -22.46 35.47 18.21
N GLU A 870 -21.80 36.61 17.98
CA GLU A 870 -20.61 36.66 17.11
C GLU A 870 -19.38 35.98 17.72
N LEU A 871 -19.33 35.86 19.04
CA LEU A 871 -18.18 35.36 19.79
C LEU A 871 -18.19 33.85 20.06
N HIS A 872 -19.25 33.13 19.63
CA HIS A 872 -19.40 31.71 19.93
C HIS A 872 -18.63 30.81 18.96
N ASP A 873 -18.13 29.67 19.45
CA ASP A 873 -17.30 28.73 18.67
C ASP A 873 -18.02 28.23 17.40
N THR A 874 -19.29 27.85 17.49
CA THR A 874 -20.12 27.50 16.29
C THR A 874 -20.16 28.59 15.23
N THR A 875 -20.22 29.86 15.64
CA THR A 875 -20.22 31.01 14.72
C THR A 875 -18.86 31.13 14.03
N ILE A 876 -17.78 31.06 14.80
CA ILE A 876 -16.41 31.09 14.29
C ILE A 876 -16.16 29.93 13.32
N ASP A 877 -16.56 28.71 13.68
CA ASP A 877 -16.40 27.52 12.85
C ASP A 877 -17.17 27.67 11.52
N THR A 878 -18.37 28.26 11.56
CA THR A 878 -19.13 28.54 10.32
C THR A 878 -18.46 29.62 9.46
N ILE A 879 -17.86 30.65 10.07
CA ILE A 879 -17.08 31.68 9.37
C ILE A 879 -15.85 31.04 8.70
N ILE A 880 -15.15 30.11 9.36
CA ILE A 880 -14.01 29.39 8.78
C ILE A 880 -14.46 28.59 7.54
N HIS A 881 -15.60 27.91 7.60
CA HIS A 881 -16.14 27.16 6.46
C HIS A 881 -16.56 28.07 5.29
N LEU A 882 -17.07 29.28 5.57
CA LEU A 882 -17.31 30.29 4.53
C LEU A 882 -16.01 30.78 3.90
N SER A 883 -14.97 31.01 4.69
CA SER A 883 -13.64 31.35 4.18
C SER A 883 -13.10 30.24 3.27
N HIS A 884 -13.22 28.97 3.67
CA HIS A 884 -12.88 27.81 2.83
C HIS A 884 -13.67 27.78 1.52
N LEU A 885 -14.97 28.08 1.55
CA LEU A 885 -15.81 28.16 0.37
C LEU A 885 -15.31 29.25 -0.60
N TYR A 886 -15.12 30.49 -0.12
CA TYR A 886 -14.66 31.59 -0.96
C TYR A 886 -13.25 31.37 -1.49
N TYR A 887 -12.38 30.73 -0.70
CA TYR A 887 -11.07 30.28 -1.17
C TYR A 887 -11.20 29.30 -2.34
N GLY A 888 -12.08 28.28 -2.22
CA GLY A 888 -12.35 27.32 -3.30
C GLY A 888 -12.98 27.94 -4.55
N GLN A 889 -13.71 29.05 -4.42
CA GLN A 889 -14.23 29.86 -5.53
C GLN A 889 -13.16 30.78 -6.16
N GLY A 890 -11.95 30.87 -5.59
CA GLY A 890 -10.92 31.82 -6.02
C GLY A 890 -11.19 33.27 -5.62
N ARG A 891 -12.18 33.52 -4.76
CA ARG A 891 -12.54 34.86 -4.25
C ARG A 891 -11.72 35.17 -3.00
N TYR A 892 -10.41 35.28 -3.16
CA TYR A 892 -9.46 35.33 -2.04
C TYR A 892 -9.63 36.55 -1.13
N GLU A 893 -10.08 37.69 -1.65
CA GLU A 893 -10.40 38.89 -0.85
C GLU A 893 -11.49 38.61 0.19
N LYS A 894 -12.60 38.01 -0.24
CA LYS A 894 -13.66 37.63 0.69
C LYS A 894 -13.22 36.54 1.66
N ALA A 895 -12.43 35.58 1.16
CA ALA A 895 -11.87 34.55 2.03
C ALA A 895 -10.98 35.18 3.13
N GLU A 896 -10.19 36.19 2.79
CA GLU A 896 -9.34 36.94 3.69
C GLU A 896 -10.16 37.65 4.77
N ASP A 897 -11.19 38.40 4.39
CA ASP A 897 -12.07 39.12 5.33
C ASP A 897 -12.62 38.17 6.41
N PHE A 898 -13.16 37.02 5.99
CA PHE A 898 -13.69 36.02 6.92
C PHE A 898 -12.60 35.30 7.73
N ALA A 899 -11.44 35.03 7.14
CA ALA A 899 -10.33 34.39 7.85
C ALA A 899 -9.75 35.31 8.94
N VAL A 900 -9.55 36.60 8.63
CA VAL A 900 -9.11 37.62 9.60
C VAL A 900 -10.15 37.75 10.72
N GLN A 901 -11.42 37.88 10.36
CA GLN A 901 -12.51 37.93 11.34
C GLN A 901 -12.49 36.71 12.27
N ALA A 902 -12.34 35.48 11.73
CA ALA A 902 -12.30 34.27 12.54
C ALA A 902 -11.10 34.25 13.50
N VAL A 903 -9.90 34.61 13.02
CA VAL A 903 -8.68 34.66 13.84
C VAL A 903 -8.81 35.67 14.97
N GLU A 904 -9.20 36.92 14.66
CA GLU A 904 -9.32 37.98 15.66
C GLU A 904 -10.40 37.67 16.69
N THR A 905 -11.56 37.19 16.24
CA THR A 905 -12.68 36.83 17.12
C THR A 905 -12.31 35.68 18.05
N SER A 906 -11.77 34.59 17.50
CA SER A 906 -11.39 33.41 18.29
C SER A 906 -10.26 33.73 19.26
N ARG A 907 -9.25 34.50 18.84
CA ARG A 907 -8.15 34.96 19.69
C ARG A 907 -8.64 35.76 20.88
N LYS A 908 -9.57 36.70 20.66
CA LYS A 908 -10.11 37.56 21.72
C LYS A 908 -10.91 36.77 22.76
N VAL A 909 -11.60 35.71 22.35
CA VAL A 909 -12.52 34.96 23.22
C VAL A 909 -11.82 33.80 23.92
N PHE A 910 -11.03 33.02 23.18
CA PHE A 910 -10.47 31.75 23.65
C PHE A 910 -8.96 31.78 23.84
N GLY A 911 -8.28 32.83 23.37
CA GLY A 911 -6.81 32.91 23.36
C GLY A 911 -6.18 32.36 22.09
N ASP A 912 -4.86 32.50 22.03
CA ASP A 912 -4.03 32.15 20.86
C ASP A 912 -3.79 30.64 20.70
N ASP A 913 -3.84 29.87 21.79
CA ASP A 913 -3.57 28.43 21.86
C ASP A 913 -4.81 27.56 21.62
N TYR A 914 -6.00 28.16 21.56
CA TYR A 914 -7.26 27.45 21.34
C TYR A 914 -7.37 26.84 19.93
N HIS A 915 -7.98 25.66 19.83
CA HIS A 915 -8.01 24.88 18.58
C HIS A 915 -8.62 25.65 17.39
N SER A 916 -9.69 26.43 17.62
CA SER A 916 -10.35 27.23 16.59
C SER A 916 -9.47 28.41 16.13
N THR A 917 -8.72 29.03 17.06
CA THR A 917 -7.78 30.12 16.73
C THR A 917 -6.63 29.60 15.87
N LEU A 918 -6.07 28.44 16.23
CA LEU A 918 -5.00 27.79 15.46
C LEU A 918 -5.51 27.30 14.09
N GLY A 919 -6.72 26.77 14.02
CA GLY A 919 -7.39 26.38 12.77
C GLY A 919 -7.58 27.57 11.82
N ALA A 920 -8.16 28.66 12.33
CA ALA A 920 -8.36 29.89 11.59
C ALA A 920 -7.03 30.51 11.13
N SER A 921 -6.00 30.51 11.98
CA SER A 921 -4.67 31.07 11.65
C SER A 921 -3.98 30.29 10.54
N LYS A 922 -4.07 28.95 10.55
CA LYS A 922 -3.58 28.10 9.45
C LYS A 922 -4.29 28.43 8.13
N HIS A 923 -5.60 28.68 8.19
CA HIS A 923 -6.36 29.06 7.00
C HIS A 923 -6.05 30.47 6.50
N LEU A 924 -5.89 31.45 7.40
CA LEU A 924 -5.46 32.80 7.02
C LEU A 924 -4.10 32.78 6.31
N GLY A 925 -3.14 31.98 6.81
CA GLY A 925 -1.87 31.77 6.13
C GLY A 925 -2.01 31.16 4.71
N LEU A 926 -2.96 30.24 4.51
CA LEU A 926 -3.31 29.73 3.16
C LEU A 926 -3.82 30.84 2.23
N VAL A 927 -4.69 31.72 2.75
CA VAL A 927 -5.28 32.81 1.97
C VAL A 927 -4.20 33.82 1.57
N TYR A 928 -3.35 34.25 2.50
CA TYR A 928 -2.23 35.14 2.19
C TYR A 928 -1.25 34.52 1.18
N GLN A 929 -0.96 33.23 1.31
CA GLN A 929 -0.13 32.50 0.36
C GLN A 929 -0.73 32.52 -1.05
N ALA A 930 -2.03 32.23 -1.20
CA ALA A 930 -2.72 32.27 -2.48
C ALA A 930 -2.80 33.69 -3.11
N ARG A 931 -2.73 34.74 -2.29
CA ARG A 931 -2.63 36.13 -2.75
C ARG A 931 -1.18 36.58 -3.02
N GLY A 932 -0.19 35.71 -2.90
CA GLY A 932 1.22 36.08 -3.07
C GLY A 932 1.80 36.94 -1.94
N ARG A 933 1.05 37.18 -0.84
CA ARG A 933 1.48 37.93 0.34
C ARG A 933 2.28 37.04 1.29
N LEU A 934 3.39 36.51 0.78
CA LEU A 934 4.15 35.44 1.42
C LEU A 934 4.75 35.83 2.78
N ASN A 935 5.13 37.09 2.97
CA ASN A 935 5.68 37.59 4.25
C ASN A 935 4.63 37.60 5.36
N GLU A 936 3.40 38.00 5.05
CA GLU A 936 2.29 38.02 6.01
C GLU A 936 1.80 36.59 6.30
N ALA A 937 1.82 35.71 5.29
CA ALA A 937 1.60 34.29 5.49
C ALA A 937 2.63 33.69 6.46
N GLU A 938 3.92 34.01 6.29
CA GLU A 938 4.99 33.57 7.19
C GLU A 938 4.78 34.08 8.62
N GLU A 939 4.45 35.35 8.82
CA GLU A 939 4.25 35.93 10.15
C GLU A 939 3.12 35.22 10.92
N VAL A 940 1.96 35.04 10.29
CA VAL A 940 0.79 34.39 10.92
C VAL A 940 1.10 32.93 11.26
N ILE A 941 1.77 32.21 10.35
CA ILE A 941 2.08 30.79 10.55
C ILE A 941 3.19 30.58 11.58
N LEU A 942 4.20 31.46 11.65
CA LEU A 942 5.22 31.41 12.70
C LEU A 942 4.62 31.61 14.09
N ARG A 943 3.70 32.57 14.23
CA ARG A 943 2.96 32.77 15.49
C ARG A 943 2.14 31.54 15.84
N CYS A 944 1.37 31.00 14.88
CA CYS A 944 0.60 29.77 15.08
C CYS A 944 1.48 28.57 15.48
N LEU A 945 2.70 28.47 14.94
CA LEU A 945 3.64 27.41 15.27
C LEU A 945 4.12 27.51 16.72
N GLU A 946 4.43 28.71 17.20
CA GLU A 946 4.87 28.93 18.58
C GLU A 946 3.77 28.56 19.58
N GLU A 947 2.54 28.92 19.29
CA GLU A 947 1.39 28.61 20.15
C GLU A 947 1.03 27.12 20.10
N CYS A 948 1.11 26.46 18.94
CA CYS A 948 0.99 25.01 18.84
C CYS A 948 2.05 24.26 19.67
N LYS A 949 3.31 24.75 19.67
CA LYS A 949 4.37 24.15 20.48
C LYS A 949 4.08 24.25 21.97
N LYS A 950 3.53 25.38 22.43
CA LYS A 950 3.12 25.56 23.83
C LYS A 950 1.94 24.66 24.21
N ALA A 951 0.93 24.58 23.34
CA ALA A 951 -0.31 23.86 23.62
C ALA A 951 -0.16 22.33 23.55
N TYR A 952 0.55 21.83 22.53
CA TYR A 952 0.60 20.40 22.22
C TYR A 952 2.01 19.79 22.29
N GLY A 953 3.05 20.59 22.39
CA GLY A 953 4.44 20.14 22.29
C GLY A 953 4.94 20.05 20.84
N TYR A 954 6.26 19.88 20.70
CA TYR A 954 6.94 19.86 19.40
C TYR A 954 6.54 18.64 18.56
N GLU A 955 6.55 17.44 19.14
CA GLU A 955 6.33 16.17 18.42
C GLU A 955 4.86 15.91 18.06
N HIS A 956 3.93 16.72 18.57
CA HIS A 956 2.50 16.50 18.34
C HIS A 956 2.10 16.80 16.89
N HIS A 957 1.23 15.95 16.33
CA HIS A 957 0.85 16.01 14.91
C HIS A 957 0.27 17.37 14.48
N GLN A 958 -0.43 18.10 15.36
CA GLN A 958 -0.96 19.43 15.05
C GLN A 958 0.17 20.45 14.83
N THR A 959 1.24 20.36 15.63
CA THR A 959 2.43 21.21 15.50
C THR A 959 3.15 20.89 14.19
N GLN A 960 3.26 19.61 13.85
CA GLN A 960 3.85 19.16 12.58
C GLN A 960 3.06 19.63 11.35
N ASP A 961 1.72 19.65 11.43
CA ASP A 961 0.87 20.21 10.37
C ASP A 961 1.13 21.71 10.13
N VAL A 962 1.43 22.49 11.18
CA VAL A 962 1.81 23.91 11.05
C VAL A 962 3.21 24.06 10.44
N MET A 963 4.18 23.25 10.87
CA MET A 963 5.54 23.26 10.28
C MET A 963 5.51 22.96 8.79
N ARG A 964 4.67 22.00 8.36
CA ARG A 964 4.48 21.69 6.94
C ARG A 964 3.94 22.87 6.14
N LYS A 965 3.00 23.63 6.72
CA LYS A 965 2.48 24.84 6.09
C LYS A 965 3.55 25.93 6.00
N LEU A 966 4.36 26.12 7.04
CA LEU A 966 5.50 27.05 6.98
C LEU A 966 6.52 26.63 5.91
N GLY A 967 6.82 25.34 5.80
CA GLY A 967 7.68 24.78 4.75
C GLY A 967 7.16 25.12 3.35
N SER A 968 5.85 24.95 3.11
CA SER A 968 5.22 25.34 1.84
C SER A 968 5.33 26.85 1.54
N ILE A 969 5.26 27.73 2.54
CA ILE A 969 5.49 29.16 2.35
C ILE A 969 6.95 29.44 1.94
N TYR A 970 7.91 28.75 2.59
CA TYR A 970 9.33 28.86 2.21
C TYR A 970 9.60 28.37 0.79
N LEU A 971 8.85 27.38 0.29
CA LEU A 971 8.91 26.98 -1.11
C LEU A 971 8.48 28.12 -2.03
N ASP A 972 7.32 28.73 -1.79
CA ASP A 972 6.82 29.79 -2.65
C ASP A 972 7.70 31.05 -2.61
N GLN A 973 8.41 31.30 -1.50
CA GLN A 973 9.42 32.36 -1.37
C GLN A 973 10.75 32.04 -2.07
N GLY A 974 10.94 30.83 -2.61
CA GLY A 974 12.20 30.37 -3.18
C GLY A 974 13.28 30.03 -2.15
N ARG A 975 12.93 29.94 -0.86
CA ARG A 975 13.81 29.59 0.27
C ARG A 975 13.90 28.08 0.45
N TRP A 976 14.26 27.38 -0.64
CA TRP A 976 14.19 25.92 -0.76
C TRP A 976 14.96 25.16 0.33
N LYS A 977 16.08 25.70 0.83
CA LYS A 977 16.88 25.05 1.89
C LYS A 977 16.17 25.06 3.24
N GLN A 978 15.55 26.19 3.61
CA GLN A 978 14.81 26.29 4.87
C GLN A 978 13.53 25.46 4.82
N ALA A 979 12.90 25.37 3.64
CA ALA A 979 11.79 24.45 3.42
C ALA A 979 12.23 22.99 3.61
N GLU A 980 13.37 22.59 3.03
CA GLU A 980 13.91 21.23 3.15
C GLU A 980 14.19 20.85 4.61
N GLU A 981 14.95 21.66 5.34
CA GLU A 981 15.29 21.40 6.74
C GLU A 981 14.04 21.22 7.61
N LEU A 982 13.05 22.11 7.44
CA LEU A 982 11.82 22.06 8.23
C LEU A 982 10.92 20.88 7.83
N LEU A 983 10.77 20.61 6.53
CA LEU A 983 9.88 19.55 6.04
C LEU A 983 10.42 18.15 6.30
N ILE A 984 11.75 17.95 6.25
CA ILE A 984 12.38 16.67 6.63
C ILE A 984 12.14 16.38 8.11
N GLN A 985 12.36 17.36 8.99
CA GLN A 985 12.10 17.20 10.42
C GLN A 985 10.63 16.86 10.69
N ALA A 986 9.71 17.61 10.08
CA ALA A 986 8.29 17.37 10.29
C ALA A 986 7.83 16.00 9.75
N THR A 987 8.40 15.57 8.63
CA THR A 987 8.11 14.25 8.03
C THR A 987 8.65 13.12 8.88
N SER A 988 9.86 13.26 9.47
CA SER A 988 10.42 12.26 10.39
C SER A 988 9.51 12.05 11.58
N CYS A 989 9.13 13.12 12.29
CA CYS A 989 8.25 13.03 13.46
C CYS A 989 6.89 12.39 13.12
N LEU A 990 6.30 12.76 11.97
CA LEU A 990 5.02 12.17 11.52
C LEU A 990 5.16 10.69 11.15
N THR A 991 6.28 10.31 10.53
CA THR A 991 6.58 8.92 10.15
C THR A 991 6.81 8.05 11.38
N ASP A 992 7.55 8.55 12.38
CA ASP A 992 7.82 7.85 13.64
C ASP A 992 6.53 7.66 14.46
N ALA A 993 5.66 8.67 14.50
CA ALA A 993 4.45 8.65 15.32
C ALA A 993 3.27 7.91 14.67
N LEU A 994 3.11 8.02 13.34
CA LEU A 994 1.90 7.57 12.64
C LEU A 994 2.18 6.47 11.60
N GLY A 995 3.45 6.19 11.32
CA GLY A 995 3.88 5.33 10.22
C GLY A 995 4.06 6.11 8.91
N GLU A 996 4.87 5.54 8.02
CA GLU A 996 5.23 6.12 6.72
C GLU A 996 4.01 6.25 5.79
N ASP A 997 3.14 5.24 5.78
CA ASP A 997 1.96 5.19 4.91
C ASP A 997 0.78 6.06 5.39
N HIS A 998 0.93 6.73 6.54
CA HIS A 998 -0.12 7.56 7.09
C HIS A 998 -0.34 8.81 6.22
N PRO A 999 -1.60 9.24 5.96
CA PRO A 999 -1.91 10.33 5.04
C PRO A 999 -1.19 11.64 5.35
N ARG A 1000 -0.99 11.95 6.62
CA ARG A 1000 -0.21 13.13 7.04
C ARG A 1000 1.27 13.01 6.68
N SER A 1001 1.86 11.84 6.84
CA SER A 1001 3.25 11.55 6.47
C SER A 1001 3.41 11.67 4.96
N LEU A 1002 2.50 11.09 4.17
CA LEU A 1002 2.50 11.18 2.71
C LEU A 1002 2.34 12.63 2.21
N ALA A 1003 1.45 13.41 2.83
CA ALA A 1003 1.28 14.83 2.51
C ALA A 1003 2.54 15.66 2.82
N ALA A 1004 3.29 15.30 3.87
CA ALA A 1004 4.56 15.94 4.21
C ALA A 1004 5.67 15.56 3.21
N MET A 1005 5.78 14.28 2.86
CA MET A 1005 6.68 13.79 1.80
C MET A 1005 6.39 14.46 0.45
N GLN A 1006 5.12 14.74 0.14
CA GLN A 1006 4.75 15.44 -1.10
C GLN A 1006 5.30 16.87 -1.13
N GLN A 1007 5.36 17.56 0.01
CA GLN A 1007 5.99 18.89 0.10
C GLN A 1007 7.51 18.82 -0.05
N ILE A 1008 8.15 17.77 0.50
CA ILE A 1008 9.58 17.50 0.24
C ILE A 1008 9.82 17.27 -1.26
N THR A 1009 8.92 16.53 -1.92
CA THR A 1009 8.97 16.30 -3.37
C THR A 1009 8.99 17.62 -4.15
N TRP A 1010 8.08 18.55 -3.82
CA TRP A 1010 8.08 19.90 -4.41
C TRP A 1010 9.33 20.71 -4.07
N THR A 1011 9.89 20.53 -2.88
CA THR A 1011 11.17 21.15 -2.48
C THR A 1011 12.31 20.70 -3.37
N PHE A 1012 12.44 19.40 -3.61
CA PHE A 1012 13.47 18.85 -4.48
C PHE A 1012 13.28 19.26 -5.93
N ILE A 1013 12.03 19.34 -6.41
CA ILE A 1013 11.70 19.92 -7.72
C ILE A 1013 12.22 21.37 -7.82
N GLY A 1014 11.92 22.23 -6.84
CA GLY A 1014 12.39 23.63 -6.81
C GLY A 1014 13.93 23.74 -6.83
N GLN A 1015 14.62 22.79 -6.20
CA GLN A 1015 16.07 22.68 -6.21
C GLN A 1015 16.66 21.97 -7.44
N GLN A 1016 15.83 21.58 -8.41
CA GLN A 1016 16.22 20.79 -9.60
C GLN A 1016 16.81 19.41 -9.29
N ARG A 1017 16.49 18.85 -8.12
CA ARG A 1017 16.89 17.51 -7.64
C ARG A 1017 15.85 16.47 -8.05
N TRP A 1018 15.64 16.32 -9.37
CA TRP A 1018 14.54 15.54 -9.93
C TRP A 1018 14.55 14.06 -9.56
N ALA A 1019 15.74 13.44 -9.40
CA ALA A 1019 15.86 12.03 -9.05
C ALA A 1019 15.37 11.74 -7.62
N GLU A 1020 15.61 12.65 -6.68
CA GLU A 1020 15.15 12.52 -5.29
C GLU A 1020 13.65 12.81 -5.21
N ALA A 1021 13.16 13.74 -6.01
CA ALA A 1021 11.73 13.98 -6.17
C ALA A 1021 11.00 12.76 -6.77
N GLU A 1022 11.59 12.08 -7.76
CA GLU A 1022 11.04 10.85 -8.34
C GLU A 1022 11.00 9.71 -7.33
N GLU A 1023 12.05 9.53 -6.53
CA GLU A 1023 12.11 8.51 -5.48
C GLU A 1023 10.98 8.68 -4.46
N ILE A 1024 10.85 9.89 -3.90
CA ILE A 1024 9.79 10.18 -2.92
C ILE A 1024 8.41 10.15 -3.59
N GLY A 1025 8.28 10.72 -4.80
CA GLY A 1025 7.03 10.71 -5.56
C GLY A 1025 6.54 9.29 -5.89
N THR A 1026 7.45 8.37 -6.19
CA THR A 1026 7.14 6.96 -6.46
C THR A 1026 6.76 6.23 -5.18
N ARG A 1027 7.42 6.51 -4.05
CA ARG A 1027 7.04 5.99 -2.72
C ARG A 1027 5.64 6.47 -2.34
N ILE A 1028 5.36 7.76 -2.47
CA ILE A 1028 4.02 8.32 -2.22
C ILE A 1028 2.98 7.66 -3.13
N LEU A 1029 3.26 7.53 -4.43
CA LEU A 1029 2.34 6.87 -5.35
C LEU A 1029 2.10 5.41 -4.96
N THR A 1030 3.14 4.69 -4.54
CA THR A 1030 3.04 3.30 -4.09
C THR A 1030 2.23 3.19 -2.82
N ALA A 1031 2.48 4.04 -1.82
CA ALA A 1031 1.71 4.10 -0.59
C ALA A 1031 0.25 4.50 -0.84
N CYS A 1032 -0.01 5.51 -1.69
CA CYS A 1032 -1.37 5.90 -2.08
C CYS A 1032 -2.08 4.77 -2.85
N LYS A 1033 -1.44 4.09 -3.81
CA LYS A 1033 -2.02 2.92 -4.48
C LYS A 1033 -2.28 1.77 -3.49
N THR A 1034 -1.39 1.58 -2.51
CA THR A 1034 -1.42 0.51 -1.51
C THR A 1034 -2.30 0.81 -0.29
N ARG A 1035 -2.78 2.04 -0.12
CA ARG A 1035 -3.71 2.36 0.97
C ARG A 1035 -5.07 2.79 0.44
N MET A 1036 -5.02 3.43 -0.73
CA MET A 1036 -6.10 4.20 -1.28
C MET A 1036 -6.53 3.76 -2.67
N GLY A 1037 -5.83 2.82 -3.31
CA GLY A 1037 -6.27 2.24 -4.58
C GLY A 1037 -6.11 3.23 -5.74
N GLU A 1038 -6.18 2.70 -6.96
CA GLU A 1038 -5.79 3.47 -8.14
C GLU A 1038 -6.82 4.55 -8.54
N ARG A 1039 -8.08 4.40 -8.13
CA ARG A 1039 -9.17 5.35 -8.43
C ARG A 1039 -9.32 6.48 -7.42
N ASP A 1040 -8.56 6.48 -6.33
CA ASP A 1040 -8.73 7.47 -5.28
C ASP A 1040 -8.15 8.85 -5.67
N PRO A 1041 -8.82 9.95 -5.27
CA PRO A 1041 -8.36 11.30 -5.54
C PRO A 1041 -6.92 11.60 -5.13
N GLU A 1042 -6.44 11.09 -3.99
CA GLU A 1042 -5.06 11.32 -3.53
C GLU A 1042 -4.05 10.49 -4.35
N THR A 1043 -4.43 9.31 -4.82
CA THR A 1043 -3.62 8.54 -5.77
C THR A 1043 -3.51 9.27 -7.11
N LEU A 1044 -4.61 9.83 -7.61
CA LEU A 1044 -4.60 10.63 -8.85
C LEU A 1044 -3.75 11.90 -8.71
N LYS A 1045 -3.76 12.55 -7.54
CA LYS A 1045 -2.85 13.66 -7.22
C LYS A 1045 -1.40 13.21 -7.21
N ALA A 1046 -1.07 12.08 -6.57
CA ALA A 1046 0.29 11.54 -6.57
C ALA A 1046 0.78 11.18 -7.99
N MET A 1047 -0.10 10.59 -8.82
CA MET A 1047 0.18 10.34 -10.24
C MET A 1047 0.46 11.65 -11.00
N SER A 1048 -0.34 12.68 -10.77
CA SER A 1048 -0.16 13.99 -11.39
C SER A 1048 1.16 14.66 -10.96
N CYS A 1049 1.54 14.52 -9.69
CA CYS A 1049 2.85 14.97 -9.19
C CYS A 1049 4.00 14.22 -9.88
N LEU A 1050 3.90 12.90 -10.02
CA LEU A 1050 4.92 12.10 -10.69
C LEU A 1050 5.04 12.45 -12.18
N SER A 1051 3.90 12.71 -12.84
CA SER A 1051 3.90 13.26 -14.21
C SER A 1051 4.64 14.60 -14.31
N TYR A 1052 4.47 15.50 -13.34
CA TYR A 1052 5.19 16.77 -13.30
C TYR A 1052 6.70 16.56 -13.11
N ILE A 1053 7.10 15.59 -12.29
CA ILE A 1053 8.52 15.21 -12.12
C ILE A 1053 9.10 14.73 -13.45
N TYR A 1054 8.45 13.79 -14.13
CA TYR A 1054 8.90 13.30 -15.44
C TYR A 1054 8.97 14.42 -16.48
N GLN A 1055 8.00 15.34 -16.48
CA GLN A 1055 8.04 16.50 -17.36
C GLN A 1055 9.25 17.40 -17.06
N SER A 1056 9.60 17.58 -15.78
CA SER A 1056 10.76 18.38 -15.36
C SER A 1056 12.09 17.70 -15.70
N GLN A 1057 12.11 16.36 -15.78
CA GLN A 1057 13.24 15.56 -16.26
C GLN A 1057 13.34 15.52 -17.81
N GLY A 1058 12.31 16.00 -18.52
CA GLY A 1058 12.24 15.96 -19.98
C GLY A 1058 11.61 14.67 -20.56
N ASP A 1059 11.20 13.71 -19.71
CA ASP A 1059 10.50 12.49 -20.12
C ASP A 1059 9.01 12.78 -20.36
N ARG A 1060 8.72 13.30 -21.57
CA ARG A 1060 7.36 13.67 -21.98
C ARG A 1060 6.45 12.46 -22.19
N GLU A 1061 6.99 11.32 -22.63
CA GLU A 1061 6.19 10.14 -22.95
C GLU A 1061 5.61 9.51 -21.68
N ARG A 1062 6.44 9.24 -20.66
CA ARG A 1062 5.93 8.73 -19.37
C ARG A 1062 4.94 9.69 -18.71
N SER A 1063 5.20 10.99 -18.80
CA SER A 1063 4.29 12.02 -18.29
C SER A 1063 2.93 11.97 -19.00
N LYS A 1064 2.92 11.81 -20.33
CA LYS A 1064 1.71 11.71 -21.14
C LYS A 1064 0.93 10.43 -20.84
N GLU A 1065 1.59 9.29 -20.71
CA GLU A 1065 0.96 8.01 -20.32
C GLU A 1065 0.24 8.13 -18.97
N ILE A 1066 0.93 8.68 -17.96
CA ILE A 1066 0.37 8.87 -16.63
C ILE A 1066 -0.84 9.81 -16.67
N LEU A 1067 -0.73 10.98 -17.29
CA LEU A 1067 -1.85 11.92 -17.30
C LEU A 1067 -3.03 11.42 -18.13
N THR A 1068 -2.79 10.62 -19.17
CA THR A 1068 -3.86 9.98 -19.95
C THR A 1068 -4.66 9.03 -19.06
N LYS A 1069 -3.96 8.23 -18.25
CA LYS A 1069 -4.58 7.35 -17.26
C LYS A 1069 -5.31 8.16 -16.17
N VAL A 1070 -4.69 9.22 -15.64
CA VAL A 1070 -5.33 10.12 -14.66
C VAL A 1070 -6.60 10.74 -15.26
N LEU A 1071 -6.58 11.17 -16.52
CA LEU A 1071 -7.72 11.81 -17.18
C LEU A 1071 -8.90 10.82 -17.33
N GLN A 1072 -8.62 9.58 -17.76
CA GLN A 1072 -9.64 8.55 -17.87
C GLN A 1072 -10.30 8.28 -16.52
N ILE A 1073 -9.49 8.02 -15.49
CA ILE A 1073 -9.99 7.66 -14.16
C ILE A 1073 -10.70 8.86 -13.50
N SER A 1074 -10.13 10.06 -13.57
CA SER A 1074 -10.74 11.26 -12.98
C SER A 1074 -12.08 11.61 -13.63
N ARG A 1075 -12.27 11.35 -14.93
CA ARG A 1075 -13.57 11.51 -15.62
C ARG A 1075 -14.63 10.54 -15.09
N GLU A 1076 -14.25 9.30 -14.81
CA GLU A 1076 -15.13 8.29 -14.21
C GLU A 1076 -15.48 8.67 -12.76
N VAL A 1077 -14.51 9.15 -11.99
CA VAL A 1077 -14.65 9.42 -10.55
C VAL A 1077 -15.38 10.73 -10.26
N PHE A 1078 -14.99 11.82 -10.92
CA PHE A 1078 -15.49 13.17 -10.60
C PHE A 1078 -16.51 13.70 -11.61
N GLY A 1079 -16.60 13.10 -12.80
CA GLY A 1079 -17.33 13.65 -13.94
C GLY A 1079 -16.50 14.65 -14.76
N LYS A 1080 -16.94 14.90 -15.99
CA LYS A 1080 -16.15 15.58 -17.04
C LYS A 1080 -15.81 17.05 -16.74
N GLU A 1081 -16.63 17.73 -15.97
CA GLU A 1081 -16.53 19.18 -15.72
C GLU A 1081 -15.84 19.52 -14.39
N HIS A 1082 -15.40 18.50 -13.64
CA HIS A 1082 -14.79 18.72 -12.34
C HIS A 1082 -13.41 19.40 -12.47
N PRO A 1083 -13.04 20.34 -11.57
CA PRO A 1083 -11.78 21.08 -11.64
C PRO A 1083 -10.52 20.20 -11.78
N ASN A 1084 -10.45 19.07 -11.08
CA ASN A 1084 -9.33 18.11 -11.22
C ASN A 1084 -9.21 17.51 -12.63
N VAL A 1085 -10.34 17.28 -13.32
CA VAL A 1085 -10.35 16.80 -14.71
C VAL A 1085 -9.84 17.90 -15.64
N LEU A 1086 -10.31 19.13 -15.46
CA LEU A 1086 -9.85 20.30 -16.23
C LEU A 1086 -8.34 20.54 -16.05
N ALA A 1087 -7.83 20.43 -14.82
CA ALA A 1087 -6.41 20.56 -14.52
C ALA A 1087 -5.57 19.48 -15.24
N THR A 1088 -6.07 18.24 -15.26
CA THR A 1088 -5.42 17.12 -15.98
C THR A 1088 -5.44 17.36 -17.49
N MET A 1089 -6.57 17.83 -18.05
CA MET A 1089 -6.68 18.20 -19.47
C MET A 1089 -5.70 19.32 -19.84
N ASN A 1090 -5.58 20.37 -19.02
CA ASN A 1090 -4.59 21.42 -19.19
C ASN A 1090 -3.15 20.88 -19.20
N ASN A 1091 -2.82 19.97 -18.27
CA ASN A 1091 -1.47 19.40 -18.20
C ASN A 1091 -1.14 18.54 -19.43
N LEU A 1092 -2.11 17.77 -19.95
CA LEU A 1092 -1.97 17.01 -21.21
C LEU A 1092 -1.84 17.90 -22.44
N ALA A 1093 -2.67 18.94 -22.52
CA ALA A 1093 -2.64 19.93 -23.60
C ALA A 1093 -1.27 20.61 -23.66
N ARG A 1094 -0.71 21.00 -22.50
CA ARG A 1094 0.63 21.59 -22.41
C ARG A 1094 1.74 20.66 -22.90
N LEU A 1095 1.61 19.34 -22.71
CA LEU A 1095 2.57 18.36 -23.22
C LEU A 1095 2.47 18.18 -24.74
N SER A 1096 1.25 18.21 -25.27
CA SER A 1096 0.96 17.90 -26.69
C SER A 1096 0.97 19.14 -27.60
N PHE A 1097 1.08 20.33 -27.02
CA PHE A 1097 1.01 21.63 -27.70
C PHE A 1097 1.86 21.74 -28.98
N LYS A 1098 3.09 21.20 -28.96
CA LYS A 1098 4.01 21.27 -30.10
C LYS A 1098 3.75 20.22 -31.19
N GLN A 1099 3.02 19.16 -30.86
CA GLN A 1099 2.74 18.04 -31.76
C GLN A 1099 1.42 18.24 -32.51
N ASP A 1100 0.39 18.74 -31.83
CA ASP A 1100 -0.95 18.96 -32.39
C ASP A 1100 -1.57 20.25 -31.81
N ILE A 1101 -1.31 21.37 -32.49
CA ILE A 1101 -1.74 22.69 -32.04
C ILE A 1101 -3.26 22.89 -32.19
N GLU A 1102 -3.89 22.23 -33.15
CA GLU A 1102 -5.33 22.36 -33.41
C GLU A 1102 -6.15 21.66 -32.33
N GLU A 1103 -5.79 20.42 -31.99
CA GLU A 1103 -6.44 19.70 -30.90
C GLU A 1103 -6.16 20.37 -29.55
N THR A 1104 -4.95 20.90 -29.36
CA THR A 1104 -4.60 21.67 -28.15
C THR A 1104 -5.45 22.93 -28.00
N GLU A 1105 -5.71 23.67 -29.07
CA GLU A 1105 -6.61 24.84 -29.04
C GLU A 1105 -8.04 24.43 -28.63
N LYS A 1106 -8.59 23.35 -29.20
CA LYS A 1106 -9.93 22.86 -28.82
C LYS A 1106 -10.00 22.49 -27.34
N VAL A 1107 -8.98 21.80 -26.82
CA VAL A 1107 -8.92 21.43 -25.41
C VAL A 1107 -8.89 22.69 -24.53
N TYR A 1108 -8.07 23.69 -24.87
CA TYR A 1108 -8.00 24.92 -24.09
C TYR A 1108 -9.26 25.76 -24.16
N VAL A 1109 -9.92 25.87 -25.33
CA VAL A 1109 -11.23 26.52 -25.45
C VAL A 1109 -12.26 25.83 -24.55
N TYR A 1110 -12.32 24.50 -24.58
CA TYR A 1110 -13.23 23.73 -23.72
C TYR A 1110 -12.92 23.93 -22.23
N VAL A 1111 -11.65 23.80 -21.84
CA VAL A 1111 -11.22 23.92 -20.43
C VAL A 1111 -11.47 25.32 -19.90
N GLU A 1112 -11.25 26.35 -20.71
CA GLU A 1112 -11.52 27.76 -20.40
C GLU A 1112 -13.02 27.99 -20.20
N GLU A 1113 -13.86 27.59 -21.17
CA GLU A 1113 -15.32 27.78 -21.10
C GLU A 1113 -15.92 27.10 -19.85
N VAL A 1114 -15.53 25.85 -19.59
CA VAL A 1114 -16.02 25.10 -18.43
C VAL A 1114 -15.47 25.71 -17.13
N ALA A 1115 -14.20 26.09 -17.06
CA ALA A 1115 -13.63 26.72 -15.86
C ALA A 1115 -14.29 28.08 -15.56
N ARG A 1116 -14.57 28.91 -16.57
CA ARG A 1116 -15.28 30.18 -16.39
C ARG A 1116 -16.68 29.96 -15.80
N ARG A 1117 -17.37 28.89 -16.21
CA ARG A 1117 -18.71 28.53 -15.68
C ARG A 1117 -18.65 27.92 -14.28
N VAL A 1118 -17.71 26.99 -14.05
CA VAL A 1118 -17.64 26.18 -12.81
C VAL A 1118 -16.88 26.90 -11.71
N LEU A 1119 -15.72 27.47 -12.00
CA LEU A 1119 -14.83 28.11 -11.01
C LEU A 1119 -15.03 29.63 -10.95
N GLY A 1120 -15.46 30.24 -12.05
CA GLY A 1120 -15.54 31.68 -12.22
C GLY A 1120 -14.34 32.26 -12.98
N VAL A 1121 -14.51 33.46 -13.53
CA VAL A 1121 -13.50 34.09 -14.40
C VAL A 1121 -12.23 34.53 -13.66
N ASP A 1122 -12.36 34.88 -12.39
CA ASP A 1122 -11.25 35.40 -11.57
C ASP A 1122 -10.49 34.29 -10.81
N HIS A 1123 -10.93 33.02 -10.95
CA HIS A 1123 -10.24 31.89 -10.32
C HIS A 1123 -8.86 31.67 -10.95
N LEU A 1124 -7.86 31.35 -10.12
CA LEU A 1124 -6.47 31.13 -10.53
C LEU A 1124 -6.34 30.17 -11.72
N ASP A 1125 -7.00 29.01 -11.63
CA ASP A 1125 -6.99 28.03 -12.71
C ASP A 1125 -7.62 28.55 -14.01
N THR A 1126 -8.74 29.26 -13.94
CA THR A 1126 -9.38 29.86 -15.13
C THR A 1126 -8.45 30.84 -15.82
N LEU A 1127 -7.84 31.75 -15.05
CA LEU A 1127 -6.86 32.72 -15.57
C LEU A 1127 -5.63 32.03 -16.17
N ARG A 1128 -5.18 30.92 -15.57
CA ARG A 1128 -4.09 30.09 -16.10
C ARG A 1128 -4.46 29.42 -17.42
N TYR A 1129 -5.69 28.93 -17.56
CA TYR A 1129 -6.19 28.33 -18.81
C TYR A 1129 -6.34 29.38 -19.92
N MET A 1130 -6.87 30.56 -19.59
CA MET A 1130 -6.94 31.71 -20.51
C MET A 1130 -5.54 32.13 -21.00
N PHE A 1131 -4.57 32.23 -20.09
CA PHE A 1131 -3.18 32.54 -20.45
C PHE A 1131 -2.60 31.48 -21.39
N ASN A 1132 -2.78 30.19 -21.09
CA ASN A 1132 -2.28 29.11 -21.95
C ASN A 1132 -2.97 29.09 -23.33
N LEU A 1133 -4.26 29.40 -23.41
CA LEU A 1133 -4.97 29.57 -24.67
C LEU A 1133 -4.39 30.73 -25.49
N ALA A 1134 -4.06 31.85 -24.85
CA ALA A 1134 -3.42 32.97 -25.53
C ALA A 1134 -2.05 32.59 -26.12
N MET A 1135 -1.25 31.81 -25.39
CA MET A 1135 0.02 31.27 -25.90
C MET A 1135 -0.16 30.38 -27.14
N VAL A 1136 -1.25 29.62 -27.20
CA VAL A 1136 -1.61 28.78 -28.34
C VAL A 1136 -1.97 29.65 -29.55
N TRP A 1137 -2.82 30.66 -29.36
CA TRP A 1137 -3.19 31.61 -30.40
C TRP A 1137 -2.01 32.39 -30.95
N ALA A 1138 -1.10 32.86 -30.10
CA ALA A 1138 0.13 33.53 -30.53
C ALA A 1138 0.96 32.61 -31.45
N THR A 1139 1.07 31.32 -31.12
CA THR A 1139 1.83 30.35 -31.92
C THR A 1139 1.14 30.01 -33.25
N ARG A 1140 -0.19 30.15 -33.33
CA ARG A 1140 -0.95 30.05 -34.60
C ARG A 1140 -0.92 31.33 -35.43
N GLY A 1141 -0.24 32.39 -34.97
CA GLY A 1141 -0.19 33.69 -35.64
C GLY A 1141 -1.43 34.57 -35.41
N LYS A 1142 -2.36 34.17 -34.52
CA LYS A 1142 -3.52 34.99 -34.12
C LYS A 1142 -3.12 36.00 -33.04
N MET A 1143 -2.18 36.87 -33.37
CA MET A 1143 -1.50 37.72 -32.39
C MET A 1143 -2.43 38.73 -31.69
N GLY A 1144 -3.38 39.32 -32.43
CA GLY A 1144 -4.33 40.28 -31.87
C GLY A 1144 -5.24 39.68 -30.80
N GLU A 1145 -5.73 38.45 -31.02
CA GLU A 1145 -6.54 37.71 -30.05
C GLU A 1145 -5.71 37.32 -28.82
N ALA A 1146 -4.46 36.88 -29.02
CA ALA A 1146 -3.55 36.52 -27.95
C ALA A 1146 -3.20 37.71 -27.05
N VAL A 1147 -2.87 38.87 -27.63
CA VAL A 1147 -2.57 40.10 -26.89
C VAL A 1147 -3.79 40.57 -26.10
N ALA A 1148 -4.98 40.59 -26.71
CA ALA A 1148 -6.21 40.97 -26.02
C ALA A 1148 -6.49 40.06 -24.80
N LEU A 1149 -6.30 38.75 -24.96
CA LEU A 1149 -6.55 37.78 -23.88
C LEU A 1149 -5.50 37.87 -22.76
N VAL A 1150 -4.21 38.04 -23.07
CA VAL A 1150 -3.18 38.25 -22.03
C VAL A 1150 -3.39 39.57 -21.30
N LYS A 1151 -3.83 40.63 -21.99
CA LYS A 1151 -4.18 41.90 -21.36
C LYS A 1151 -5.29 41.72 -20.33
N GLU A 1152 -6.39 41.07 -20.71
CA GLU A 1152 -7.48 40.75 -19.77
C GLU A 1152 -6.97 39.94 -18.58
N VAL A 1153 -6.19 38.88 -18.83
CA VAL A 1153 -5.60 38.05 -17.76
C VAL A 1153 -4.74 38.89 -16.81
N SER A 1154 -3.89 39.77 -17.33
CA SER A 1154 -2.99 40.60 -16.51
C SER A 1154 -3.75 41.59 -15.61
N GLU A 1155 -4.78 42.25 -16.14
CA GLU A 1155 -5.62 43.18 -15.40
C GLU A 1155 -6.38 42.46 -14.26
N ARG A 1156 -6.95 41.29 -14.55
CA ARG A 1156 -7.63 40.46 -13.55
C ARG A 1156 -6.67 39.91 -12.49
N GLN A 1157 -5.53 39.38 -12.90
CA GLN A 1157 -4.51 38.87 -11.99
C GLN A 1157 -4.00 39.98 -11.05
N GLN A 1158 -3.80 41.19 -11.56
CA GLN A 1158 -3.43 42.34 -10.74
C GLN A 1158 -4.50 42.70 -9.71
N GLY A 1159 -5.78 42.62 -10.07
CA GLY A 1159 -6.88 42.83 -9.13
C GLY A 1159 -6.97 41.75 -8.04
N VAL A 1160 -6.84 40.47 -8.42
CA VAL A 1160 -7.05 39.33 -7.49
C VAL A 1160 -5.81 39.07 -6.62
N PHE A 1161 -4.65 38.96 -7.24
CA PHE A 1161 -3.40 38.54 -6.61
C PHE A 1161 -2.48 39.71 -6.25
N GLY A 1162 -2.74 40.91 -6.78
CA GLY A 1162 -1.80 42.03 -6.69
C GLY A 1162 -0.72 41.98 -7.76
N GLN A 1163 0.03 43.09 -7.84
CA GLN A 1163 1.05 43.31 -8.88
C GLN A 1163 2.30 42.44 -8.70
N ASP A 1164 2.64 42.09 -7.45
CA ASP A 1164 3.85 41.34 -7.13
C ASP A 1164 3.70 39.81 -7.27
N HIS A 1165 2.49 39.32 -7.58
CA HIS A 1165 2.26 37.90 -7.73
C HIS A 1165 2.99 37.36 -8.99
N PRO A 1166 3.66 36.18 -8.92
CA PRO A 1166 4.47 35.66 -10.02
C PRO A 1166 3.71 35.50 -11.34
N ASP A 1167 2.46 35.05 -11.29
CA ASP A 1167 1.64 34.90 -12.51
C ASP A 1167 1.25 36.26 -13.12
N THR A 1168 1.00 37.30 -12.31
CA THR A 1168 0.73 38.67 -12.77
C THR A 1168 1.95 39.26 -13.46
N GLN A 1169 3.13 39.12 -12.83
CA GLN A 1169 4.38 39.59 -13.43
C GLN A 1169 4.67 38.88 -14.76
N LYS A 1170 4.39 37.58 -14.83
CA LYS A 1170 4.57 36.78 -16.03
C LYS A 1170 3.64 37.23 -17.17
N SER A 1171 2.35 37.48 -16.91
CA SER A 1171 1.42 37.94 -17.94
C SER A 1171 1.78 39.33 -18.46
N ILE A 1172 2.13 40.27 -17.56
CA ILE A 1172 2.63 41.61 -17.91
C ILE A 1172 3.90 41.52 -18.76
N ALA A 1173 4.86 40.67 -18.39
CA ALA A 1173 6.11 40.51 -19.14
C ALA A 1173 5.88 39.96 -20.56
N TRP A 1174 4.91 39.05 -20.74
CA TRP A 1174 4.54 38.56 -22.06
C TRP A 1174 3.79 39.61 -22.88
N LEU A 1175 2.90 40.38 -22.25
CA LEU A 1175 2.18 41.48 -22.90
C LEU A 1175 3.18 42.52 -23.43
N ALA A 1176 4.14 42.95 -22.60
CA ALA A 1176 5.18 43.91 -22.97
C ALA A 1176 6.15 43.39 -24.06
N LYS A 1177 6.23 42.08 -24.27
CA LYS A 1177 7.04 41.47 -25.33
C LYS A 1177 6.28 41.39 -26.67
N TRP A 1178 4.97 41.43 -26.62
CA TRP A 1178 4.06 41.20 -27.75
C TRP A 1178 3.47 42.48 -28.32
N GLU A 1179 3.34 43.51 -27.48
CA GLU A 1179 3.17 44.91 -27.87
C GLU A 1179 4.50 45.50 -28.35
#